data_AF-A6KPG6-F1
#
_entry.id   AF-A6KPG6-F1
#
_cell.length_a   1.000
_cell.length_b   1.000
_cell.length_c   1.000
_cell.angle_alpha   90.00
_cell.angle_beta   90.00
_cell.angle_gamma   90.00
#
_symmetry.space_group_name_H-M   'P 1'
#
loop_
_entity.id
_entity.type
_entity.pdbx_description
1 polymer ?
#
loop_
_entity_poly.entity_id
_entity_poly.type
_entity_poly.pdbx_seq_one_letter_code
_entity_poly.pdbx_strand_id
1 'polypeptide(L)'
;MCLKKQSRLVRQLDSALEICKEELALHLNQLEGNKEKFERQLKKKSEEVYCLQKELKIKTHNLEETSEQNAILQHTLQQQQQMLQQETLRSGELEDIQSKLEKQVSKQEQELQKQRESSTEKLRKMEEKYEAAMHDVDLKRQKIVELTGTARQAKLEIDQYKEELSKLEKEITHLKRDGENKSIHLSQLDMILDQTKTELEKKTNSVKELERLQHHTETELTETTQKREALENELQNAHGELKSTLRQLQELRDVLQKAQLSLEEKYTTIKDLTAELRECKMEIEDKKQELLEMNQALKERNWELKQRAAQVTHLDMTIREHRGEMEQKIIKLEGTLEKSELELKECNKQAESLNEKLQNAKEQLREKEFIMLQNEQEISQLKKEIERTQQRMKEMESVMKEQEEYIATQYKEVIDLGQELRLTQEQMQSTHSELVETRRQEVQAQREIERLTGELEDVKQLSREKEAHGNRLAEELGASQVREAHLEARMQAEIKKLSSEVESLKEAYHMEMISHQENHTKWKISADSQKTSVQQLNEQLEKAKQELEEAQDTVSNLHQQVQDRNEVIEAANEALLIKESELTRLQAKISGHEKTGEAKFLTAPFTALTEIVPHVQDPKSAKHPQISLLKCRKLRRSISASDLSFKSHDNDDLSEELLQDLKKMQLEHPSALESDHKDLPVTHSESYKPLPYSLEDDGSESNDFSTLSGMLRYINREVRLLKKPPLQAATGLRRKIIIKRRCLCHEKWNCWYCAVYYMYVVNIS
;
A
#
# COMPACT_ATOMS: atom_id res chain seq x y z
N MET A 1 123.00 -28.17 -57.82
CA MET A 1 122.29 -26.88 -57.66
C MET A 1 120.77 -27.01 -57.46
N CYS A 2 120.05 -27.92 -58.13
CA CYS A 2 118.58 -27.97 -58.16
C CYS A 2 117.86 -27.83 -56.80
N LEU A 3 118.30 -28.55 -55.75
CA LEU A 3 117.68 -28.51 -54.42
C LEU A 3 117.59 -27.09 -53.81
N LYS A 4 118.62 -26.24 -53.97
CA LYS A 4 118.55 -24.84 -53.51
C LYS A 4 117.60 -23.98 -54.35
N LYS A 5 117.38 -24.31 -55.63
CA LYS A 5 116.45 -23.60 -56.51
C LYS A 5 115.00 -23.99 -56.21
N GLN A 6 114.73 -25.28 -56.00
CA GLN A 6 113.43 -25.75 -55.51
C GLN A 6 113.12 -25.21 -54.11
N SER A 7 114.03 -25.32 -53.13
CA SER A 7 113.76 -24.81 -51.78
C SER A 7 113.47 -23.29 -51.73
N ARG A 8 114.09 -22.50 -52.62
CA ARG A 8 113.78 -21.06 -52.75
C ARG A 8 112.42 -20.82 -53.41
N LEU A 9 112.08 -21.60 -54.44
CA LEU A 9 110.78 -21.53 -55.13
C LEU A 9 109.63 -21.96 -54.20
N VAL A 10 109.82 -23.03 -53.42
CA VAL A 10 108.87 -23.50 -52.40
C VAL A 10 108.62 -22.39 -51.37
N ARG A 11 109.66 -21.78 -50.78
CA ARG A 11 109.48 -20.64 -49.85
C ARG A 11 108.79 -19.42 -50.48
N GLN A 12 108.96 -19.19 -51.79
CA GLN A 12 108.24 -18.11 -52.48
C GLN A 12 106.77 -18.46 -52.72
N LEU A 13 106.45 -19.73 -52.99
CA LEU A 13 105.09 -20.24 -53.06
C LEU A 13 104.42 -20.25 -51.68
N ASP A 14 105.10 -20.71 -50.63
CA ASP A 14 104.63 -20.67 -49.25
C ASP A 14 104.31 -19.22 -48.83
N SER A 15 105.24 -18.28 -49.09
CA SER A 15 105.04 -16.86 -48.78
C SER A 15 103.90 -16.22 -49.57
N ALA A 16 103.73 -16.57 -50.84
CA ALA A 16 102.59 -16.09 -51.63
C ALA A 16 101.27 -16.72 -51.16
N LEU A 17 101.30 -17.98 -50.71
CA LEU A 17 100.14 -18.72 -50.24
C LEU A 17 99.69 -18.26 -48.84
N GLU A 18 100.61 -17.84 -47.96
CA GLU A 18 100.25 -17.12 -46.72
C GLU A 18 99.70 -15.72 -47.02
N ILE A 19 100.28 -14.94 -47.96
CA ILE A 19 99.69 -13.65 -48.37
C ILE A 19 98.26 -13.85 -48.90
N CYS A 20 98.03 -14.82 -49.78
CA CYS A 20 96.69 -15.14 -50.27
C CYS A 20 95.73 -15.62 -49.16
N LYS A 21 96.24 -16.29 -48.10
CA LYS A 21 95.43 -16.64 -46.92
C LYS A 21 95.09 -15.42 -46.07
N GLU A 22 96.04 -14.50 -45.86
CA GLU A 22 95.83 -13.25 -45.13
C GLU A 22 94.84 -12.34 -45.88
N GLU A 23 94.94 -12.24 -47.21
CA GLU A 23 93.97 -11.56 -48.07
C GLU A 23 92.59 -12.22 -48.03
N LEU A 24 92.52 -13.56 -48.10
CA LEU A 24 91.26 -14.30 -47.91
C LEU A 24 90.66 -14.08 -46.52
N ALA A 25 91.47 -14.06 -45.46
CA ALA A 25 91.01 -13.79 -44.10
C ALA A 25 90.54 -12.33 -43.93
N LEU A 26 91.20 -11.36 -44.58
CA LEU A 26 90.75 -9.97 -44.64
C LEU A 26 89.42 -9.84 -45.37
N HIS A 27 89.28 -10.45 -46.54
CA HIS A 27 88.03 -10.43 -47.31
C HIS A 27 86.89 -11.16 -46.59
N LEU A 28 87.15 -12.29 -45.92
CA LEU A 28 86.19 -12.97 -45.07
C LEU A 28 85.74 -12.07 -43.90
N ASN A 29 86.68 -11.49 -43.14
CA ASN A 29 86.34 -10.55 -42.06
C ASN A 29 85.57 -9.31 -42.57
N GLN A 30 85.90 -8.81 -43.76
CA GLN A 30 85.21 -7.68 -44.38
C GLN A 30 83.79 -8.05 -44.86
N LEU A 31 83.59 -9.28 -45.36
CA LEU A 31 82.28 -9.83 -45.71
C LEU A 31 81.44 -10.07 -44.46
N GLU A 32 81.99 -10.70 -43.42
CA GLU A 32 81.33 -10.96 -42.13
C GLU A 32 80.92 -9.63 -41.47
N GLY A 33 81.84 -8.67 -41.37
CA GLY A 33 81.57 -7.33 -40.83
C GLY A 33 80.64 -6.46 -41.69
N ASN A 34 80.37 -6.83 -42.95
CA ASN A 34 79.34 -6.21 -43.78
C ASN A 34 77.99 -6.92 -43.64
N LYS A 35 77.99 -8.25 -43.59
CA LYS A 35 76.82 -9.09 -43.25
C LYS A 35 76.22 -8.66 -41.91
N GLU A 36 77.03 -8.50 -40.86
CA GLU A 36 76.55 -7.99 -39.57
C GLU A 36 75.88 -6.61 -39.68
N LYS A 37 76.40 -5.69 -40.51
CA LYS A 37 75.81 -4.36 -40.72
C LYS A 37 74.45 -4.48 -41.39
N PHE A 38 74.33 -5.35 -42.39
CA PHE A 38 73.05 -5.62 -43.06
C PHE A 38 72.06 -6.33 -42.13
N GLU A 39 72.48 -7.31 -41.32
CA GLU A 39 71.64 -7.95 -40.30
C GLU A 39 71.15 -6.94 -39.26
N ARG A 40 72.02 -6.03 -38.78
CA ARG A 40 71.65 -4.93 -37.88
C ARG A 40 70.68 -3.92 -38.51
N GLN A 41 70.88 -3.57 -39.79
CA GLN A 41 69.95 -2.70 -40.52
C GLN A 41 68.60 -3.39 -40.78
N LEU A 42 68.60 -4.65 -41.19
CA LEU A 42 67.40 -5.46 -41.43
C LEU A 42 66.59 -5.62 -40.15
N LYS A 43 67.26 -5.91 -39.02
CA LYS A 43 66.62 -5.97 -37.70
C LYS A 43 65.99 -4.63 -37.33
N LYS A 44 66.74 -3.51 -37.40
CA LYS A 44 66.18 -2.17 -37.13
C LYS A 44 65.01 -1.84 -38.04
N LYS A 45 65.03 -2.26 -39.32
CA LYS A 45 63.91 -2.07 -40.25
C LYS A 45 62.71 -2.96 -39.94
N SER A 46 62.91 -4.19 -39.48
CA SER A 46 61.80 -5.04 -39.00
C SER A 46 61.17 -4.49 -37.72
N GLU A 47 61.96 -3.90 -36.82
CA GLU A 47 61.49 -3.21 -35.61
C GLU A 47 60.72 -1.92 -35.96
N GLU A 48 61.22 -1.11 -36.90
CA GLU A 48 60.49 0.07 -37.42
C GLU A 48 59.16 -0.32 -38.09
N VAL A 49 59.15 -1.36 -38.94
CA VAL A 49 57.93 -1.86 -39.59
C VAL A 49 56.94 -2.40 -38.55
N TYR A 50 57.40 -3.12 -37.53
CA TYR A 50 56.55 -3.63 -36.44
C TYR A 50 55.91 -2.49 -35.63
N CYS A 51 56.67 -1.45 -35.30
CA CYS A 51 56.16 -0.26 -34.64
C CYS A 51 55.10 0.46 -35.50
N LEU A 52 55.38 0.73 -36.77
CA LEU A 52 54.44 1.34 -37.71
C LEU A 52 53.17 0.49 -37.89
N GLN A 53 53.30 -0.84 -37.94
CA GLN A 53 52.15 -1.75 -38.05
C GLN A 53 51.29 -1.77 -36.77
N LYS A 54 51.88 -1.53 -35.60
CA LYS A 54 51.16 -1.34 -34.33
C LYS A 54 50.46 0.02 -34.28
N GLU A 55 51.15 1.10 -34.69
CA GLU A 55 50.55 2.44 -34.78
C GLU A 55 49.39 2.47 -35.77
N LEU A 56 49.53 1.83 -36.93
CA LEU A 56 48.46 1.70 -37.93
C LEU A 56 47.21 1.04 -37.31
N LYS A 57 47.36 -0.09 -36.62
CA LYS A 57 46.24 -0.78 -35.95
C LYS A 57 45.53 0.11 -34.94
N ILE A 58 46.28 0.87 -34.13
CA ILE A 58 45.71 1.83 -33.18
C ILE A 58 44.94 2.92 -33.94
N LYS A 59 45.53 3.50 -34.99
CA LYS A 59 44.88 4.54 -35.81
C LYS A 59 43.63 4.05 -36.53
N THR A 60 43.59 2.79 -37.01
CA THR A 60 42.38 2.17 -37.55
C THR A 60 41.30 2.04 -36.49
N HIS A 61 41.64 1.51 -35.31
CA HIS A 61 40.67 1.32 -34.22
C HIS A 61 40.08 2.65 -33.73
N ASN A 62 40.91 3.68 -33.53
CA ASN A 62 40.42 5.02 -33.17
C ASN A 62 39.53 5.66 -34.27
N LEU A 63 39.72 5.27 -35.55
CA LEU A 63 38.87 5.72 -36.65
C LEU A 63 37.54 4.97 -36.69
N GLU A 64 37.53 3.68 -36.32
CA GLU A 64 36.31 2.90 -36.10
C GLU A 64 35.49 3.46 -34.93
N GLU A 65 36.12 3.68 -33.76
CA GLU A 65 35.49 4.31 -32.57
C GLU A 65 34.87 5.68 -32.91
N THR A 66 35.60 6.54 -33.62
CA THR A 66 35.10 7.87 -33.98
C THR A 66 34.06 7.83 -35.10
N SER A 67 34.07 6.80 -35.96
CA SER A 67 32.98 6.55 -36.92
C SER A 67 31.70 6.11 -36.21
N GLU A 68 31.81 5.22 -35.22
CA GLU A 68 30.67 4.75 -34.41
C GLU A 68 30.07 5.89 -33.57
N GLN A 69 30.91 6.70 -32.92
CA GLN A 69 30.47 7.92 -32.21
C GLN A 69 29.74 8.90 -33.14
N ASN A 70 30.22 9.10 -34.38
CA ASN A 70 29.52 9.94 -35.36
C ASN A 70 28.18 9.35 -35.79
N ALA A 71 28.07 8.03 -35.95
CA ALA A 71 26.80 7.36 -36.26
C ALA A 71 25.77 7.52 -35.13
N ILE A 72 26.20 7.37 -33.87
CA ILE A 72 25.36 7.61 -32.68
C ILE A 72 24.89 9.07 -32.62
N LEU A 73 25.77 10.03 -32.90
CA LEU A 73 25.43 11.46 -32.94
C LEU A 73 24.45 11.79 -34.07
N GLN A 74 24.61 11.22 -35.27
CA GLN A 74 23.67 11.38 -36.37
C GLN A 74 22.28 10.81 -36.03
N HIS A 75 22.22 9.61 -35.43
CA HIS A 75 20.98 9.00 -34.99
C HIS A 75 20.28 9.85 -33.91
N THR A 76 21.03 10.34 -32.92
CA THR A 76 20.49 11.22 -31.86
C THR A 76 19.97 12.55 -32.44
N LEU A 77 20.67 13.14 -33.40
CA LEU A 77 20.22 14.35 -34.10
C LEU A 77 18.93 14.10 -34.90
N GLN A 78 18.82 12.96 -35.58
CA GLN A 78 17.61 12.58 -36.31
C GLN A 78 16.41 12.37 -35.36
N GLN A 79 16.62 11.75 -34.20
CA GLN A 79 15.60 11.61 -33.16
C GLN A 79 15.14 12.98 -32.61
N GLN A 80 16.08 13.90 -32.38
CA GLN A 80 15.75 15.27 -31.94
C GLN A 80 14.99 16.05 -33.00
N GLN A 81 15.33 15.90 -34.29
CA GLN A 81 14.58 16.51 -35.40
C GLN A 81 13.16 15.95 -35.51
N GLN A 82 12.96 14.65 -35.32
CA GLN A 82 11.64 14.02 -35.31
C GLN A 82 10.79 14.50 -34.11
N MET A 83 11.38 14.61 -32.92
CA MET A 83 10.73 15.17 -31.73
C MET A 83 10.30 16.63 -31.97
N LEU A 84 11.18 17.45 -32.54
CA LEU A 84 10.88 18.85 -32.85
C LEU A 84 9.74 18.99 -33.86
N GLN A 85 9.65 18.11 -34.86
CA GLN A 85 8.52 18.06 -35.81
C GLN A 85 7.21 17.69 -35.10
N GLN A 86 7.22 16.72 -34.19
CA GLN A 86 6.05 16.34 -33.40
C GLN A 86 5.59 17.48 -32.47
N GLU A 87 6.51 18.15 -31.79
CA GLU A 87 6.19 19.32 -30.95
C GLU A 87 5.69 20.51 -31.78
N THR A 88 6.20 20.72 -32.99
CA THR A 88 5.69 21.76 -33.91
C THR A 88 4.25 21.48 -34.33
N LEU A 89 3.91 20.22 -34.66
CA LEU A 89 2.53 19.82 -34.94
C LEU A 89 1.63 20.00 -33.71
N ARG A 90 2.10 19.59 -32.53
CA ARG A 90 1.37 19.72 -31.26
C ARG A 90 1.12 21.19 -30.87
N SER A 91 2.06 22.09 -31.16
CA SER A 91 1.85 23.54 -31.00
C SER A 91 0.71 24.03 -31.91
N GLY A 92 0.72 23.65 -33.19
CA GLY A 92 -0.35 24.00 -34.13
C GLY A 92 -1.73 23.49 -33.69
N GLU A 93 -1.82 22.26 -33.18
CA GLU A 93 -3.08 21.73 -32.61
C GLU A 93 -3.56 22.52 -31.38
N LEU A 94 -2.64 22.94 -30.50
CA LEU A 94 -2.97 23.75 -29.31
C LEU A 94 -3.39 25.18 -29.68
N GLU A 95 -2.71 25.82 -30.64
CA GLU A 95 -3.08 27.12 -31.20
C GLU A 95 -4.47 27.07 -31.86
N ASP A 96 -4.75 26.00 -32.59
CA ASP A 96 -6.03 25.79 -33.26
C ASP A 96 -7.16 25.45 -32.26
N ILE A 97 -6.85 24.88 -31.09
CA ILE A 97 -7.79 24.73 -29.96
C ILE A 97 -8.01 26.06 -29.24
N GLN A 98 -6.94 26.82 -28.95
CA GLN A 98 -7.01 28.15 -28.34
C GLN A 98 -7.90 29.08 -29.18
N SER A 99 -7.70 29.11 -30.50
CA SER A 99 -8.51 29.94 -31.40
C SER A 99 -9.99 29.50 -31.47
N LYS A 100 -10.33 28.27 -31.09
CA LYS A 100 -11.74 27.83 -30.94
C LYS A 100 -12.32 28.29 -29.59
N LEU A 101 -11.54 28.21 -28.52
CA LEU A 101 -11.93 28.69 -27.18
C LEU A 101 -12.13 30.22 -27.15
N GLU A 102 -11.22 31.00 -27.75
CA GLU A 102 -11.35 32.47 -27.87
C GLU A 102 -12.65 32.88 -28.58
N LYS A 103 -13.02 32.19 -29.66
CA LYS A 103 -14.29 32.42 -30.37
C LYS A 103 -15.51 32.05 -29.52
N GLN A 104 -15.40 31.02 -28.67
CA GLN A 104 -16.47 30.63 -27.74
C GLN A 104 -16.63 31.64 -26.60
N VAL A 105 -15.54 32.11 -26.01
CA VAL A 105 -15.53 33.17 -24.98
C VAL A 105 -16.14 34.45 -25.55
N SER A 106 -15.67 34.93 -26.71
CA SER A 106 -16.19 36.15 -27.33
C SER A 106 -17.70 36.06 -27.64
N LYS A 107 -18.20 34.88 -28.03
CA LYS A 107 -19.64 34.64 -28.20
C LYS A 107 -20.42 34.69 -26.88
N GLN A 108 -19.85 34.17 -25.79
CA GLN A 108 -20.47 34.25 -24.46
C GLN A 108 -20.45 35.68 -23.90
N GLU A 109 -19.35 36.42 -24.10
CA GLU A 109 -19.23 37.85 -23.75
C GLU A 109 -20.28 38.70 -24.47
N GLN A 110 -20.47 38.49 -25.78
CA GLN A 110 -21.50 39.21 -26.56
C GLN A 110 -22.92 38.92 -26.05
N GLU A 111 -23.24 37.67 -25.70
CA GLU A 111 -24.57 37.33 -25.18
C GLU A 111 -24.77 37.88 -23.75
N LEU A 112 -23.75 37.84 -22.90
CA LEU A 112 -23.78 38.45 -21.56
C LEU A 112 -23.93 39.99 -21.65
N GLN A 113 -23.24 40.63 -22.58
CA GLN A 113 -23.35 42.08 -22.82
C GLN A 113 -24.76 42.45 -23.30
N LYS A 114 -25.30 41.72 -24.28
CA LYS A 114 -26.69 41.88 -24.75
C LYS A 114 -27.72 41.63 -23.65
N GLN A 115 -27.47 40.70 -22.73
CA GLN A 115 -28.32 40.48 -21.56
C GLN A 115 -28.26 41.65 -20.56
N ARG A 116 -27.07 42.19 -20.28
CA ARG A 116 -26.86 43.41 -19.46
C ARG A 116 -27.58 44.61 -20.07
N GLU A 117 -27.39 44.89 -21.35
CA GLU A 117 -28.11 45.95 -22.06
C GLU A 117 -29.63 45.79 -21.93
N SER A 118 -30.13 44.56 -22.07
CA SER A 118 -31.56 44.26 -21.91
C SER A 118 -32.10 44.42 -20.48
N SER A 119 -31.25 44.38 -19.44
CA SER A 119 -31.65 44.59 -18.04
C SER A 119 -31.51 46.05 -17.63
N THR A 120 -30.44 46.74 -18.04
CA THR A 120 -30.30 48.20 -17.90
C THR A 120 -31.46 48.94 -18.58
N GLU A 121 -31.85 48.52 -19.78
CA GLU A 121 -33.00 49.11 -20.50
C GLU A 121 -34.36 48.84 -19.79
N LYS A 122 -34.48 47.74 -19.05
CA LYS A 122 -35.66 47.46 -18.21
C LYS A 122 -35.66 48.31 -16.93
N LEU A 123 -34.49 48.51 -16.32
CA LEU A 123 -34.33 49.39 -15.16
C LEU A 123 -34.67 50.83 -15.51
N ARG A 124 -34.10 51.39 -16.59
CA ARG A 124 -34.42 52.73 -17.11
C ARG A 124 -35.93 52.93 -17.31
N LYS A 125 -36.61 51.95 -17.92
CA LYS A 125 -38.07 51.94 -18.12
C LYS A 125 -38.91 51.76 -16.86
N MET A 126 -38.30 51.47 -15.71
CA MET A 126 -38.94 51.44 -14.40
C MET A 126 -38.63 52.70 -13.60
N GLU A 127 -37.40 53.22 -13.70
CA GLU A 127 -36.98 54.53 -13.17
C GLU A 127 -37.82 55.66 -13.78
N GLU A 128 -37.99 55.68 -15.11
CA GLU A 128 -38.85 56.65 -15.83
C GLU A 128 -40.31 56.62 -15.34
N LYS A 129 -40.83 55.45 -14.96
CA LYS A 129 -42.19 55.32 -14.40
C LYS A 129 -42.25 55.76 -12.94
N TYR A 130 -41.18 55.55 -12.18
CA TYR A 130 -41.08 55.98 -10.80
C TYR A 130 -41.02 57.51 -10.71
N GLU A 131 -40.17 58.16 -11.51
CA GLU A 131 -40.10 59.62 -11.60
C GLU A 131 -41.42 60.24 -12.08
N ALA A 132 -42.09 59.64 -13.08
CA ALA A 132 -43.42 60.08 -13.51
C ALA A 132 -44.47 59.97 -12.38
N ALA A 133 -44.40 58.93 -11.55
CA ALA A 133 -45.27 58.77 -10.39
C ALA A 133 -44.92 59.74 -9.25
N MET A 134 -43.64 60.02 -9.01
CA MET A 134 -43.17 61.02 -8.05
C MET A 134 -43.65 62.43 -8.42
N HIS A 135 -43.53 62.82 -9.70
CA HIS A 135 -44.06 64.10 -10.19
C HIS A 135 -45.59 64.21 -10.03
N ASP A 136 -46.36 63.15 -10.28
CA ASP A 136 -47.80 63.12 -10.04
C ASP A 136 -48.16 63.23 -8.54
N VAL A 137 -47.38 62.59 -7.66
CA VAL A 137 -47.51 62.74 -6.19
C VAL A 137 -47.19 64.19 -5.75
N ASP A 138 -46.16 64.82 -6.28
CA ASP A 138 -45.80 66.20 -5.94
C ASP A 138 -46.83 67.22 -6.48
N LEU A 139 -47.38 67.02 -7.67
CA LEU A 139 -48.51 67.82 -8.19
C LEU A 139 -49.74 67.70 -7.27
N LYS A 140 -50.07 66.49 -6.81
CA LYS A 140 -51.14 66.26 -5.82
C LYS A 140 -50.83 66.92 -4.48
N ARG A 141 -49.58 66.85 -4.02
CA ARG A 141 -49.10 67.49 -2.78
C ARG A 141 -49.22 69.02 -2.87
N GLN A 142 -48.84 69.63 -3.99
CA GLN A 142 -49.03 71.05 -4.25
C GLN A 142 -50.53 71.41 -4.22
N LYS A 143 -51.39 70.62 -4.89
CA LYS A 143 -52.84 70.84 -4.87
C LYS A 143 -53.44 70.76 -3.47
N ILE A 144 -52.96 69.84 -2.61
CA ILE A 144 -53.35 69.77 -1.20
C ILE A 144 -52.91 71.02 -0.44
N VAL A 145 -51.70 71.54 -0.68
CA VAL A 145 -51.23 72.79 -0.05
C VAL A 145 -52.10 73.99 -0.45
N GLU A 146 -52.44 74.13 -1.73
CA GLU A 146 -53.35 75.16 -2.25
C GLU A 146 -54.73 75.08 -1.60
N LEU A 147 -55.36 73.89 -1.62
CA LEU A 147 -56.69 73.67 -1.04
C LEU A 147 -56.68 73.95 0.47
N THR A 148 -55.66 73.50 1.19
CA THR A 148 -55.49 73.80 2.63
C THR A 148 -55.28 75.30 2.86
N GLY A 149 -54.62 76.02 1.95
CA GLY A 149 -54.55 77.48 1.94
C GLY A 149 -55.93 78.12 1.85
N THR A 150 -56.72 77.75 0.84
CA THR A 150 -58.09 78.29 0.67
C THR A 150 -59.01 77.96 1.84
N ALA A 151 -58.90 76.77 2.43
CA ALA A 151 -59.68 76.38 3.60
C ALA A 151 -59.31 77.18 4.87
N ARG A 152 -58.03 77.55 5.05
CA ARG A 152 -57.62 78.47 6.12
C ARG A 152 -58.15 79.89 5.88
N GLN A 153 -58.10 80.38 4.64
CA GLN A 153 -58.58 81.71 4.27
C GLN A 153 -60.10 81.82 4.50
N ALA A 154 -60.89 80.88 3.99
CA ALA A 154 -62.33 80.82 4.23
C ALA A 154 -62.68 80.71 5.73
N LYS A 155 -61.85 80.03 6.54
CA LYS A 155 -62.02 80.01 7.99
C LYS A 155 -61.79 81.39 8.62
N LEU A 156 -60.75 82.13 8.21
CA LEU A 156 -60.50 83.49 8.70
C LEU A 156 -61.66 84.43 8.36
N GLU A 157 -62.19 84.35 7.14
CA GLU A 157 -63.38 85.10 6.72
C GLU A 157 -64.62 84.72 7.55
N ILE A 158 -64.87 83.42 7.77
CA ILE A 158 -65.95 82.94 8.66
C ILE A 158 -65.79 83.46 10.09
N ASP A 159 -64.57 83.50 10.63
CA ASP A 159 -64.31 83.99 11.98
C ASP A 159 -64.40 85.54 12.07
N GLN A 160 -64.08 86.27 10.99
CA GLN A 160 -64.34 87.71 10.85
C GLN A 160 -65.85 88.02 10.83
N TYR A 161 -66.63 87.34 9.98
CA TYR A 161 -68.09 87.54 9.91
C TYR A 161 -68.78 87.22 11.25
N LYS A 162 -68.28 86.26 12.05
CA LYS A 162 -68.77 86.04 13.42
C LYS A 162 -68.50 87.22 14.35
N GLU A 163 -67.33 87.86 14.23
CA GLU A 163 -66.99 89.03 15.05
C GLU A 163 -67.86 90.24 14.67
N GLU A 164 -68.13 90.44 13.38
CA GLU A 164 -69.05 91.46 12.87
C GLU A 164 -70.50 91.21 13.31
N LEU A 165 -71.00 89.98 13.17
CA LEU A 165 -72.31 89.60 13.72
C LEU A 165 -72.37 89.88 15.22
N SER A 166 -71.34 89.53 15.98
CA SER A 166 -71.31 89.80 17.42
C SER A 166 -71.18 91.30 17.77
N LYS A 167 -70.73 92.16 16.85
CA LYS A 167 -70.80 93.63 17.02
C LYS A 167 -72.22 94.13 16.79
N LEU A 168 -72.85 93.71 15.69
CA LEU A 168 -74.24 94.05 15.34
C LEU A 168 -75.24 93.55 16.39
N GLU A 169 -75.05 92.35 16.95
CA GLU A 169 -75.86 91.85 18.07
C GLU A 169 -75.79 92.78 19.29
N LYS A 170 -74.58 93.22 19.68
CA LYS A 170 -74.39 94.16 20.79
C LYS A 170 -75.08 95.49 20.53
N GLU A 171 -74.95 96.03 19.32
CA GLU A 171 -75.62 97.25 18.87
C GLU A 171 -77.16 97.11 18.92
N ILE A 172 -77.71 96.00 18.44
CA ILE A 172 -79.16 95.71 18.52
C ILE A 172 -79.63 95.66 20.00
N THR A 173 -78.86 95.04 20.91
CA THR A 173 -79.23 95.08 22.35
C THR A 173 -79.13 96.48 22.95
N HIS A 174 -78.26 97.34 22.43
CA HIS A 174 -78.13 98.74 22.89
C HIS A 174 -79.31 99.57 22.40
N LEU A 175 -79.65 99.49 21.11
CA LEU A 175 -80.78 100.18 20.50
C LEU A 175 -82.12 99.76 21.12
N LYS A 176 -82.28 98.49 21.52
CA LYS A 176 -83.46 98.04 22.30
C LYS A 176 -83.56 98.76 23.64
N ARG A 177 -82.49 98.77 24.44
CA ARG A 177 -82.45 99.47 25.74
C ARG A 177 -82.64 100.98 25.63
N ASP A 178 -82.10 101.60 24.59
CA ASP A 178 -82.31 103.02 24.28
C ASP A 178 -83.78 103.31 23.88
N GLY A 179 -84.40 102.44 23.08
CA GLY A 179 -85.83 102.50 22.77
C GLY A 179 -86.73 102.31 24.00
N GLU A 180 -86.40 101.37 24.88
CA GLU A 180 -87.07 101.15 26.16
C GLU A 180 -86.98 102.40 27.06
N ASN A 181 -85.79 102.99 27.21
CA ASN A 181 -85.58 104.24 27.95
C ASN A 181 -86.39 105.42 27.36
N LYS A 182 -86.42 105.55 26.02
CA LYS A 182 -87.21 106.59 25.34
C LYS A 182 -88.71 106.39 25.52
N SER A 183 -89.18 105.15 25.54
CA SER A 183 -90.58 104.81 25.86
C SER A 183 -90.96 105.20 27.29
N ILE A 184 -90.05 105.01 28.26
CA ILE A 184 -90.25 105.45 29.64
C ILE A 184 -90.33 106.98 29.72
N HIS A 185 -89.45 107.70 29.02
CA HIS A 185 -89.47 109.17 28.98
C HIS A 185 -90.73 109.73 28.30
N LEU A 186 -91.22 109.11 27.22
CA LEU A 186 -92.50 109.48 26.60
C LEU A 186 -93.67 109.32 27.58
N SER A 187 -93.75 108.18 28.29
CA SER A 187 -94.78 107.96 29.31
C SER A 187 -94.74 108.98 30.47
N GLN A 188 -93.56 109.52 30.81
CA GLN A 188 -93.42 110.62 31.77
C GLN A 188 -93.92 111.96 31.21
N LEU A 189 -93.66 112.24 29.94
CA LEU A 189 -94.14 113.46 29.27
C LEU A 189 -95.67 113.46 29.10
N ASP A 190 -96.27 112.32 28.76
CA ASP A 190 -97.73 112.18 28.68
C ASP A 190 -98.41 112.46 30.03
N MET A 191 -97.83 111.96 31.13
CA MET A 191 -98.30 112.24 32.49
C MET A 191 -98.26 113.74 32.85
N ILE A 192 -97.19 114.44 32.44
CA ILE A 192 -97.06 115.90 32.64
C ILE A 192 -98.05 116.66 31.75
N LEU A 193 -98.23 116.22 30.51
CA LEU A 193 -99.15 116.84 29.55
C LEU A 193 -100.60 116.80 30.07
N ASP A 194 -101.07 115.66 30.58
CA ASP A 194 -102.41 115.55 31.16
C ASP A 194 -102.56 116.38 32.44
N GLN A 195 -101.52 116.51 33.28
CA GLN A 195 -101.54 117.46 34.40
C GLN A 195 -101.80 118.90 33.91
N THR A 196 -101.05 119.38 32.91
CA THR A 196 -101.20 120.75 32.39
C THR A 196 -102.57 121.04 31.77
N LYS A 197 -103.21 120.05 31.11
CA LYS A 197 -104.60 120.18 30.63
C LYS A 197 -105.56 120.51 31.77
N THR A 198 -105.46 119.81 32.90
CA THR A 198 -106.35 120.04 34.06
C THR A 198 -106.15 121.39 34.74
N GLU A 199 -105.08 122.13 34.45
CA GLU A 199 -104.88 123.50 34.92
C GLU A 199 -105.44 124.54 33.95
N LEU A 200 -105.31 124.29 32.65
CA LEU A 200 -105.86 125.15 31.60
C LEU A 200 -107.41 125.19 31.64
N GLU A 201 -108.04 124.06 31.92
CA GLU A 201 -109.49 123.92 32.13
C GLU A 201 -109.99 124.88 33.24
N LYS A 202 -109.22 125.00 34.33
CA LYS A 202 -109.54 125.88 35.48
C LYS A 202 -109.44 127.35 35.09
N LYS A 203 -108.38 127.74 34.36
CA LYS A 203 -108.16 129.14 33.91
C LYS A 203 -109.20 129.61 32.90
N THR A 204 -109.64 128.73 32.00
CA THR A 204 -110.62 129.03 30.94
C THR A 204 -111.96 129.50 31.50
N ASN A 205 -112.34 129.05 32.70
CA ASN A 205 -113.60 129.44 33.33
C ASN A 205 -113.57 130.84 33.95
N SER A 206 -112.39 131.37 34.35
CA SER A 206 -112.28 132.71 34.94
C SER A 206 -112.38 133.85 33.92
N VAL A 207 -112.00 133.62 32.65
CA VAL A 207 -112.00 134.68 31.62
C VAL A 207 -113.44 135.12 31.27
N LYS A 208 -114.36 134.15 31.19
CA LYS A 208 -115.79 134.33 30.85
C LYS A 208 -116.60 135.18 31.84
N GLU A 209 -115.98 135.69 32.90
CA GLU A 209 -116.62 136.52 33.92
C GLU A 209 -116.29 138.01 33.75
N LEU A 210 -115.08 138.34 33.26
CA LEU A 210 -114.60 139.72 33.08
C LEU A 210 -115.24 140.42 31.86
N GLU A 211 -115.52 139.68 30.80
CA GLU A 211 -116.01 140.21 29.51
C GLU A 211 -117.36 140.96 29.61
N ARG A 212 -118.14 140.74 30.68
CA ARG A 212 -119.45 141.40 30.88
C ARG A 212 -119.37 142.84 31.41
N LEU A 213 -118.23 143.26 31.95
CA LEU A 213 -118.10 144.55 32.66
C LEU A 213 -117.69 145.74 31.78
N GLN A 214 -117.04 145.49 30.64
CA GLN A 214 -116.40 146.55 29.85
C GLN A 214 -117.38 147.38 28.99
N HIS A 215 -118.51 146.81 28.57
CA HIS A 215 -119.38 147.41 27.53
C HIS A 215 -120.22 148.62 27.99
N HIS A 216 -120.16 149.02 29.27
CA HIS A 216 -121.06 150.03 29.83
C HIS A 216 -120.55 151.48 29.71
N THR A 217 -119.23 151.69 29.65
CA THR A 217 -118.61 152.99 30.02
C THR A 217 -118.24 153.93 28.86
N GLU A 218 -118.42 153.53 27.60
CA GLU A 218 -117.86 154.28 26.45
C GLU A 218 -118.79 155.38 25.90
N THR A 219 -120.05 155.45 26.34
CA THR A 219 -121.12 156.20 25.63
C THR A 219 -121.29 157.67 26.04
N GLU A 220 -120.78 158.10 27.21
CA GLU A 220 -121.20 159.39 27.83
C GLU A 220 -120.24 160.59 27.61
N LEU A 221 -119.07 160.39 26.99
CA LEU A 221 -117.95 161.35 27.11
C LEU A 221 -117.97 162.53 26.11
N THR A 222 -118.77 162.49 25.05
CA THR A 222 -118.52 163.25 23.81
C THR A 222 -119.12 164.66 23.73
N GLU A 223 -120.09 165.04 24.58
CA GLU A 223 -120.90 166.25 24.35
C GLU A 223 -120.41 167.54 25.05
N THR A 224 -119.51 167.45 26.04
CA THR A 224 -119.29 168.56 27.00
C THR A 224 -118.20 169.58 26.63
N THR A 225 -117.37 169.31 25.60
CA THR A 225 -116.05 169.95 25.48
C THR A 225 -116.03 171.36 24.86
N GLN A 226 -117.03 171.73 24.04
CA GLN A 226 -116.88 172.82 23.05
C GLN A 226 -117.11 174.28 23.53
N LYS A 227 -117.31 174.55 24.82
CA LYS A 227 -117.94 175.85 25.25
C LYS A 227 -117.20 176.70 26.29
N ARG A 228 -115.96 176.37 26.67
CA ARG A 228 -115.26 176.98 27.83
C ARG A 228 -114.00 177.82 27.51
N GLU A 229 -113.37 177.66 26.35
CA GLU A 229 -111.99 178.16 26.12
C GLU A 229 -111.80 179.69 25.97
N ALA A 230 -112.86 180.49 25.92
CA ALA A 230 -112.82 181.79 25.24
C ALA A 230 -112.37 183.03 26.05
N LEU A 231 -112.35 183.03 27.39
CA LEU A 231 -112.35 184.29 28.16
C LEU A 231 -111.11 184.61 29.03
N GLU A 232 -110.69 183.75 29.96
CA GLU A 232 -109.75 184.15 31.04
C GLU A 232 -108.27 184.30 30.59
N ASN A 233 -107.95 184.05 29.32
CA ASN A 233 -106.58 183.99 28.79
C ASN A 233 -105.81 185.33 28.82
N GLU A 234 -106.47 186.46 29.02
CA GLU A 234 -105.82 187.78 28.94
C GLU A 234 -105.10 188.20 30.25
N LEU A 235 -105.61 187.80 31.43
CA LEU A 235 -105.17 188.41 32.70
C LEU A 235 -103.86 187.82 33.27
N GLN A 236 -103.59 186.53 33.05
CA GLN A 236 -102.51 185.82 33.76
C GLN A 236 -101.13 185.94 33.10
N ASN A 237 -101.05 186.33 31.82
CA ASN A 237 -99.80 186.35 31.04
C ASN A 237 -98.73 187.27 31.65
N ALA A 238 -99.11 188.47 32.10
CA ALA A 238 -98.18 189.46 32.68
C ALA A 238 -97.48 189.00 33.97
N HIS A 239 -97.91 187.90 34.59
CA HIS A 239 -97.31 187.34 35.80
C HIS A 239 -96.42 186.10 35.53
N GLY A 240 -96.42 185.58 34.29
CA GLY A 240 -95.65 184.38 33.92
C GLY A 240 -94.17 184.67 33.64
N GLU A 241 -93.88 185.77 32.94
CA GLU A 241 -92.57 186.02 32.30
C GLU A 241 -91.41 186.11 33.31
N LEU A 242 -91.64 186.75 34.45
CA LEU A 242 -90.66 186.88 35.54
C LEU A 242 -90.30 185.52 36.19
N LYS A 243 -91.14 184.50 36.05
CA LYS A 243 -90.94 183.15 36.62
C LYS A 243 -90.23 182.18 35.66
N SER A 244 -89.94 182.61 34.43
CA SER A 244 -89.21 181.86 33.40
C SER A 244 -87.69 182.01 33.54
N THR A 245 -87.23 183.26 33.67
CA THR A 245 -85.80 183.62 33.62
C THR A 245 -84.99 182.99 34.75
N LEU A 246 -85.57 182.88 35.95
CA LEU A 246 -84.93 182.23 37.10
C LEU A 246 -84.68 180.72 36.89
N ARG A 247 -85.45 180.05 36.01
CA ARG A 247 -85.38 178.60 35.79
C ARG A 247 -84.23 178.21 34.87
N GLN A 248 -84.03 178.99 33.81
CA GLN A 248 -83.01 178.75 32.78
C GLN A 248 -81.58 178.78 33.33
N LEU A 249 -81.32 179.56 34.38
CA LEU A 249 -80.03 179.61 35.08
C LEU A 249 -79.71 178.35 35.91
N GLN A 250 -80.73 177.60 36.34
CA GLN A 250 -80.52 176.35 37.10
C GLN A 250 -80.20 175.18 36.15
N GLU A 251 -80.96 175.05 35.06
CA GLU A 251 -80.84 173.94 34.09
C GLU A 251 -79.44 173.87 33.45
N LEU A 252 -78.81 175.02 33.15
CA LEU A 252 -77.44 175.09 32.63
C LEU A 252 -76.38 174.54 33.60
N ARG A 253 -76.64 174.58 34.91
CA ARG A 253 -75.69 174.11 35.94
C ARG A 253 -75.66 172.59 36.04
N ASP A 254 -76.83 171.96 35.94
CA ASP A 254 -76.98 170.50 36.00
C ASP A 254 -76.37 169.81 34.78
N VAL A 255 -76.44 170.45 33.60
CA VAL A 255 -75.78 169.97 32.37
C VAL A 255 -74.25 169.98 32.51
N LEU A 256 -73.68 171.04 33.08
CA LEU A 256 -72.24 171.14 33.32
C LEU A 256 -71.72 170.03 34.23
N GLN A 257 -72.44 169.74 35.32
CA GLN A 257 -72.05 168.69 36.28
C GLN A 257 -72.11 167.28 35.66
N LYS A 258 -73.12 166.99 34.82
CA LYS A 258 -73.20 165.72 34.08
C LYS A 258 -72.06 165.56 33.08
N ALA A 259 -71.65 166.63 32.41
CA ALA A 259 -70.51 166.60 31.49
C ALA A 259 -69.18 166.32 32.21
N GLN A 260 -68.99 166.83 33.44
CA GLN A 260 -67.80 166.54 34.24
C GLN A 260 -67.72 165.07 34.67
N LEU A 261 -68.81 164.50 35.21
CA LEU A 261 -68.83 163.08 35.61
C LEU A 261 -68.55 162.13 34.45
N SER A 262 -69.14 162.38 33.27
CA SER A 262 -68.88 161.55 32.09
C SER A 262 -67.44 161.67 31.59
N LEU A 263 -66.78 162.83 31.77
CA LEU A 263 -65.36 162.98 31.45
C LEU A 263 -64.46 162.17 32.40
N GLU A 264 -64.81 162.08 33.69
CA GLU A 264 -64.10 161.24 34.66
C GLU A 264 -64.24 159.74 34.32
N GLU A 265 -65.43 159.28 33.91
CA GLU A 265 -65.66 157.91 33.40
C GLU A 265 -64.86 157.60 32.13
N LYS A 266 -64.67 158.58 31.22
CA LYS A 266 -63.76 158.42 30.08
C LYS A 266 -62.30 158.37 30.51
N TYR A 267 -61.92 159.06 31.58
CA TYR A 267 -60.55 159.03 32.09
C TYR A 267 -60.20 157.71 32.80
N THR A 268 -61.13 157.10 33.55
CA THR A 268 -60.94 155.77 34.14
C THR A 268 -60.85 154.70 33.06
N THR A 269 -61.81 154.65 32.13
CA THR A 269 -61.78 153.65 31.04
C THR A 269 -60.52 153.75 30.16
N ILE A 270 -60.01 154.96 29.89
CA ILE A 270 -58.71 155.12 29.21
C ILE A 270 -57.55 154.58 30.06
N LYS A 271 -57.54 154.83 31.37
CA LYS A 271 -56.50 154.33 32.29
C LYS A 271 -56.48 152.80 32.35
N ASP A 272 -57.65 152.17 32.37
CA ASP A 272 -57.81 150.72 32.50
C ASP A 272 -57.42 150.00 31.20
N LEU A 273 -57.87 150.49 30.03
CA LEU A 273 -57.39 150.04 28.72
C LEU A 273 -55.86 150.21 28.56
N THR A 274 -55.29 151.25 29.18
CA THR A 274 -53.83 151.47 29.20
C THR A 274 -53.11 150.48 30.15
N ALA A 275 -53.81 149.87 31.12
CA ALA A 275 -53.28 148.78 31.94
C ALA A 275 -53.29 147.46 31.16
N GLU A 276 -54.42 147.08 30.57
CA GLU A 276 -54.57 145.88 29.72
C GLU A 276 -53.54 145.87 28.57
N LEU A 277 -53.33 147.01 27.90
CA LEU A 277 -52.34 147.14 26.83
C LEU A 277 -50.89 146.93 27.31
N ARG A 278 -50.58 147.15 28.60
CA ARG A 278 -49.27 146.77 29.17
C ARG A 278 -49.21 145.29 29.48
N GLU A 279 -50.28 144.70 30.00
CA GLU A 279 -50.36 143.28 30.36
C GLU A 279 -50.18 142.39 29.12
N CYS A 280 -50.97 142.60 28.06
CA CYS A 280 -50.78 141.89 26.78
C CYS A 280 -49.40 142.13 26.17
N LYS A 281 -48.76 143.28 26.42
CA LYS A 281 -47.38 143.53 25.96
C LYS A 281 -46.35 142.71 26.75
N MET A 282 -46.57 142.46 28.04
CA MET A 282 -45.72 141.55 28.82
C MET A 282 -45.92 140.11 28.35
N GLU A 283 -47.16 139.65 28.21
CA GLU A 283 -47.48 138.31 27.69
C GLU A 283 -46.82 138.03 26.33
N ILE A 284 -46.83 139.00 25.40
CA ILE A 284 -46.18 138.88 24.09
C ILE A 284 -44.66 138.71 24.21
N GLU A 285 -44.02 139.39 25.16
CA GLU A 285 -42.57 139.29 25.37
C GLU A 285 -42.20 137.97 26.09
N ASP A 286 -43.02 137.51 27.04
CA ASP A 286 -42.88 136.21 27.69
C ASP A 286 -43.06 135.06 26.69
N LYS A 287 -44.07 135.11 25.81
CA LYS A 287 -44.24 134.13 24.72
C LYS A 287 -43.13 134.18 23.68
N LYS A 288 -42.52 135.35 23.47
CA LYS A 288 -41.33 135.50 22.64
C LYS A 288 -40.09 134.88 23.30
N GLN A 289 -39.98 134.91 24.63
CA GLN A 289 -38.94 134.21 25.37
C GLN A 289 -39.14 132.68 25.37
N GLU A 290 -40.36 132.19 25.62
CA GLU A 290 -40.71 130.75 25.50
C GLU A 290 -40.35 130.18 24.13
N LEU A 291 -40.61 130.95 23.05
CA LEU A 291 -40.27 130.57 21.68
C LEU A 291 -38.75 130.49 21.44
N LEU A 292 -37.94 131.35 22.06
CA LEU A 292 -36.48 131.28 21.98
C LEU A 292 -35.93 130.04 22.69
N GLU A 293 -36.47 129.71 23.86
CA GLU A 293 -36.07 128.53 24.64
C GLU A 293 -36.45 127.22 23.93
N MET A 294 -37.67 127.14 23.38
CA MET A 294 -38.08 126.01 22.52
C MET A 294 -37.20 125.90 21.26
N ASN A 295 -36.83 127.01 20.63
CA ASN A 295 -35.94 127.01 19.47
C ASN A 295 -34.53 126.50 19.81
N GLN A 296 -34.02 126.82 21.01
CA GLN A 296 -32.75 126.32 21.51
C GLN A 296 -32.80 124.81 21.82
N ALA A 297 -33.82 124.34 22.53
CA ALA A 297 -34.02 122.91 22.80
C ALA A 297 -34.17 122.08 21.50
N LEU A 298 -34.79 122.62 20.45
CA LEU A 298 -34.87 121.99 19.14
C LEU A 298 -33.50 121.91 18.43
N LYS A 299 -32.64 122.93 18.56
CA LYS A 299 -31.26 122.90 18.04
C LYS A 299 -30.43 121.83 18.73
N GLU A 300 -30.53 121.73 20.05
CA GLU A 300 -29.83 120.72 20.86
C GLU A 300 -30.28 119.31 20.50
N ARG A 301 -31.59 119.04 20.41
CA ARG A 301 -32.12 117.75 19.94
C ARG A 301 -31.68 117.42 18.51
N ASN A 302 -31.59 118.40 17.61
CA ASN A 302 -31.09 118.20 16.25
C ASN A 302 -29.58 117.85 16.24
N TRP A 303 -28.80 118.42 17.15
CA TRP A 303 -27.39 118.07 17.34
C TRP A 303 -27.21 116.66 17.95
N GLU A 304 -27.96 116.31 18.99
CA GLU A 304 -28.04 114.95 19.54
C GLU A 304 -28.41 113.91 18.47
N LEU A 305 -29.40 114.21 17.62
CA LEU A 305 -29.83 113.33 16.53
C LEU A 305 -28.73 113.13 15.47
N LYS A 306 -28.00 114.19 15.10
CA LYS A 306 -26.84 114.09 14.19
C LYS A 306 -25.72 113.24 14.80
N GLN A 307 -25.44 113.40 16.10
CA GLN A 307 -24.46 112.56 16.81
C GLN A 307 -24.87 111.09 16.80
N ARG A 308 -26.14 110.78 17.09
CA ARG A 308 -26.68 109.41 17.05
C ARG A 308 -26.64 108.81 15.64
N ALA A 309 -26.99 109.58 14.61
CA ALA A 309 -26.91 109.14 13.22
C ALA A 309 -25.47 108.77 12.80
N ALA A 310 -24.47 109.55 13.23
CA ALA A 310 -23.06 109.23 13.01
C ALA A 310 -22.63 107.96 13.77
N GLN A 311 -23.11 107.76 15.00
CA GLN A 311 -22.85 106.54 15.79
C GLN A 311 -23.46 105.29 15.14
N VAL A 312 -24.70 105.37 14.65
CA VAL A 312 -25.35 104.28 13.88
C VAL A 312 -24.54 103.97 12.63
N THR A 313 -24.15 105.00 11.86
CA THR A 313 -23.33 104.83 10.64
C THR A 313 -21.98 104.14 10.92
N HIS A 314 -21.35 104.41 12.07
CA HIS A 314 -20.15 103.70 12.51
C HIS A 314 -20.44 102.24 12.85
N LEU A 315 -21.49 101.95 13.61
CA LEU A 315 -21.88 100.58 13.96
C LEU A 315 -22.22 99.77 12.70
N ASP A 316 -22.92 100.36 11.74
CA ASP A 316 -23.23 99.75 10.44
C ASP A 316 -21.97 99.50 9.59
N MET A 317 -20.85 100.21 9.83
CA MET A 317 -19.55 99.89 9.22
C MET A 317 -18.94 98.66 9.90
N THR A 318 -18.80 98.67 11.22
CA THR A 318 -18.21 97.57 12.00
C THR A 318 -18.99 96.25 11.86
N ILE A 319 -20.32 96.33 11.75
CA ILE A 319 -21.17 95.16 11.47
C ILE A 319 -20.89 94.60 10.07
N ARG A 320 -20.70 95.44 9.04
CA ARG A 320 -20.34 94.99 7.68
C ARG A 320 -18.92 94.42 7.63
N GLU A 321 -17.97 95.01 8.35
CA GLU A 321 -16.59 94.52 8.47
C GLU A 321 -16.57 93.11 9.08
N HIS A 322 -17.15 92.92 10.28
CA HIS A 322 -17.22 91.60 10.91
C HIS A 322 -18.06 90.59 10.11
N ARG A 323 -19.11 91.02 9.41
CA ARG A 323 -19.87 90.16 8.49
C ARG A 323 -18.99 89.67 7.34
N GLY A 324 -18.21 90.55 6.72
CA GLY A 324 -17.23 90.19 5.69
C GLY A 324 -16.11 89.28 6.20
N GLU A 325 -15.62 89.51 7.43
CA GLU A 325 -14.66 88.60 8.09
C GLU A 325 -15.24 87.19 8.33
N MET A 326 -16.53 87.08 8.65
CA MET A 326 -17.22 85.81 8.81
C MET A 326 -17.44 85.12 7.45
N GLU A 327 -17.90 85.85 6.43
CA GLU A 327 -18.03 85.33 5.06
C GLU A 327 -16.69 84.80 4.53
N GLN A 328 -15.59 85.51 4.77
CA GLN A 328 -14.23 85.07 4.41
C GLN A 328 -13.71 83.87 5.24
N LYS A 329 -14.26 83.63 6.43
CA LYS A 329 -13.97 82.41 7.22
C LYS A 329 -14.80 81.23 6.72
N ILE A 330 -16.07 81.45 6.38
CA ILE A 330 -16.98 80.45 5.80
C ILE A 330 -16.39 79.89 4.50
N ILE A 331 -16.08 80.74 3.52
CA ILE A 331 -15.49 80.33 2.23
C ILE A 331 -14.21 79.49 2.41
N LYS A 332 -13.36 79.84 3.39
CA LYS A 332 -12.13 79.09 3.68
C LYS A 332 -12.41 77.72 4.30
N LEU A 333 -13.38 77.64 5.21
CA LEU A 333 -13.79 76.38 5.82
C LEU A 333 -14.47 75.45 4.80
N GLU A 334 -15.35 75.98 3.97
CA GLU A 334 -16.00 75.28 2.85
C GLU A 334 -14.95 74.71 1.87
N GLY A 335 -13.98 75.50 1.44
CA GLY A 335 -12.90 75.03 0.57
C GLY A 335 -12.00 73.96 1.22
N THR A 336 -11.77 74.03 2.53
CA THR A 336 -11.05 72.94 3.24
C THR A 336 -11.91 71.69 3.40
N LEU A 337 -13.22 71.83 3.58
CA LEU A 337 -14.17 70.71 3.66
C LEU A 337 -14.24 69.97 2.32
N GLU A 338 -14.48 70.69 1.22
CA GLU A 338 -14.52 70.15 -0.14
C GLU A 338 -13.23 69.39 -0.50
N LYS A 339 -12.07 69.97 -0.17
CA LYS A 339 -10.77 69.28 -0.33
C LYS A 339 -10.70 67.98 0.46
N SER A 340 -11.13 67.98 1.73
CA SER A 340 -11.14 66.76 2.56
C SER A 340 -12.16 65.73 2.08
N GLU A 341 -13.30 66.15 1.51
CA GLU A 341 -14.25 65.24 0.88
C GLU A 341 -13.69 64.59 -0.39
N LEU A 342 -12.96 65.33 -1.22
CA LEU A 342 -12.30 64.78 -2.41
C LEU A 342 -11.20 63.78 -2.02
N GLU A 343 -10.43 64.08 -0.97
CA GLU A 343 -9.42 63.17 -0.42
C GLU A 343 -10.07 61.90 0.17
N LEU A 344 -11.20 62.02 0.88
CA LEU A 344 -11.99 60.87 1.37
C LEU A 344 -12.58 60.05 0.22
N LYS A 345 -13.14 60.69 -0.82
CA LYS A 345 -13.68 60.01 -2.01
C LYS A 345 -12.58 59.22 -2.74
N GLU A 346 -11.36 59.73 -2.80
CA GLU A 346 -10.22 59.03 -3.40
C GLU A 346 -9.71 57.88 -2.51
N CYS A 347 -9.60 58.08 -1.20
CA CYS A 347 -9.27 57.01 -0.25
C CYS A 347 -10.30 55.87 -0.29
N ASN A 348 -11.59 56.19 -0.48
CA ASN A 348 -12.66 55.20 -0.60
C ASN A 348 -12.50 54.32 -1.85
N LYS A 349 -12.23 54.89 -3.03
CA LYS A 349 -11.92 54.12 -4.25
C LYS A 349 -10.73 53.18 -4.08
N GLN A 350 -9.70 53.63 -3.34
CA GLN A 350 -8.52 52.81 -3.06
C GLN A 350 -8.87 51.64 -2.13
N ALA A 351 -9.72 51.86 -1.12
CA ALA A 351 -10.25 50.81 -0.27
C ALA A 351 -11.14 49.81 -1.04
N GLU A 352 -12.01 50.30 -1.93
CA GLU A 352 -12.83 49.47 -2.82
C GLU A 352 -11.96 48.60 -3.74
N SER A 353 -10.98 49.18 -4.41
CA SER A 353 -10.05 48.44 -5.28
C SER A 353 -9.14 47.46 -4.53
N LEU A 354 -8.86 47.69 -3.24
CA LEU A 354 -8.18 46.70 -2.38
C LEU A 354 -9.12 45.58 -1.94
N ASN A 355 -10.40 45.89 -1.69
CA ASN A 355 -11.42 44.91 -1.34
C ASN A 355 -11.76 43.98 -2.52
N GLU A 356 -11.83 44.51 -3.75
CA GLU A 356 -11.94 43.69 -4.98
C GLU A 356 -10.76 42.73 -5.14
N LYS A 357 -9.52 43.22 -4.97
CA LYS A 357 -8.32 42.37 -5.02
C LYS A 357 -8.32 41.30 -3.93
N LEU A 358 -8.74 41.64 -2.72
CA LEU A 358 -8.91 40.70 -1.62
C LEU A 358 -9.99 39.65 -1.91
N GLN A 359 -11.10 40.03 -2.53
CA GLN A 359 -12.16 39.09 -2.89
C GLN A 359 -11.71 38.14 -4.02
N ASN A 360 -11.06 38.67 -5.07
CA ASN A 360 -10.48 37.84 -6.13
C ASN A 360 -9.44 36.85 -5.59
N ALA A 361 -8.61 37.28 -4.63
CA ALA A 361 -7.64 36.40 -3.97
C ALA A 361 -8.31 35.29 -3.12
N LYS A 362 -9.44 35.57 -2.48
CA LYS A 362 -10.25 34.55 -1.76
C LYS A 362 -10.89 33.55 -2.72
N GLU A 363 -11.42 34.01 -3.86
CA GLU A 363 -12.01 33.14 -4.88
C GLU A 363 -10.95 32.21 -5.48
N GLN A 364 -9.77 32.74 -5.83
CA GLN A 364 -8.63 31.93 -6.28
C GLN A 364 -8.10 30.96 -5.20
N LEU A 365 -8.23 31.28 -3.91
CA LEU A 365 -7.88 30.36 -2.83
C LEU A 365 -8.87 29.19 -2.79
N ARG A 366 -10.18 29.47 -2.81
CA ARG A 366 -11.26 28.45 -2.84
C ARG A 366 -11.12 27.50 -4.02
N GLU A 367 -10.82 28.01 -5.21
CA GLU A 367 -10.63 27.17 -6.39
C GLU A 367 -9.38 26.27 -6.27
N LYS A 368 -8.30 26.77 -5.66
CA LYS A 368 -7.14 25.94 -5.30
C LYS A 368 -7.43 24.91 -4.21
N GLU A 369 -8.23 25.26 -3.20
CA GLU A 369 -8.72 24.32 -2.18
C GLU A 369 -9.58 23.20 -2.80
N PHE A 370 -10.44 23.54 -3.76
CA PHE A 370 -11.24 22.57 -4.52
C PHE A 370 -10.38 21.64 -5.38
N ILE A 371 -9.43 22.18 -6.15
CA ILE A 371 -8.47 21.40 -6.94
C ILE A 371 -7.60 20.50 -6.03
N MET A 372 -7.20 21.00 -4.86
CA MET A 372 -6.46 20.22 -3.87
C MET A 372 -7.29 19.02 -3.36
N LEU A 373 -8.56 19.24 -3.01
CA LEU A 373 -9.47 18.18 -2.59
C LEU A 373 -9.71 17.13 -3.69
N GLN A 374 -9.82 17.54 -4.96
CA GLN A 374 -9.91 16.61 -6.09
C GLN A 374 -8.63 15.77 -6.20
N ASN A 375 -7.46 16.41 -6.21
CA ASN A 375 -6.16 15.73 -6.27
C ASN A 375 -5.97 14.77 -5.09
N GLU A 376 -6.41 15.13 -3.89
CA GLU A 376 -6.34 14.30 -2.68
C GLU A 376 -7.28 13.08 -2.79
N GLN A 377 -8.43 13.23 -3.44
CA GLN A 377 -9.35 12.13 -3.76
C GLN A 377 -8.76 11.20 -4.84
N GLU A 378 -8.10 11.73 -5.87
CA GLU A 378 -7.39 10.95 -6.91
C GLU A 378 -6.21 10.18 -6.32
N ILE A 379 -5.36 10.84 -5.52
CA ILE A 379 -4.28 10.20 -4.75
C ILE A 379 -4.83 9.09 -3.84
N SER A 380 -6.00 9.29 -3.23
CA SER A 380 -6.67 8.29 -2.39
C SER A 380 -7.25 7.10 -3.18
N GLN A 381 -7.56 7.27 -4.46
CA GLN A 381 -7.92 6.17 -5.36
C GLN A 381 -6.68 5.40 -5.80
N LEU A 382 -5.63 6.10 -6.24
CA LEU A 382 -4.35 5.52 -6.66
C LEU A 382 -3.68 4.72 -5.52
N LYS A 383 -3.70 5.22 -4.27
CA LYS A 383 -3.23 4.47 -3.10
C LYS A 383 -3.94 3.11 -2.96
N LYS A 384 -5.27 3.09 -3.07
CA LYS A 384 -6.06 1.84 -3.01
C LYS A 384 -5.79 0.91 -4.20
N GLU A 385 -5.36 1.43 -5.35
CA GLU A 385 -4.95 0.60 -6.50
C GLU A 385 -3.54 0.04 -6.33
N ILE A 386 -2.62 0.82 -5.76
CA ILE A 386 -1.28 0.36 -5.33
C ILE A 386 -1.41 -0.75 -4.28
N GLU A 387 -2.29 -0.60 -3.27
CA GLU A 387 -2.56 -1.65 -2.28
C GLU A 387 -3.10 -2.94 -2.93
N ARG A 388 -4.05 -2.84 -3.86
CA ARG A 388 -4.60 -4.01 -4.60
C ARG A 388 -3.59 -4.66 -5.54
N THR A 389 -2.65 -3.91 -6.11
CA THR A 389 -1.59 -4.46 -6.97
C THR A 389 -0.49 -5.08 -6.13
N GLN A 390 -0.09 -4.48 -5.00
CA GLN A 390 0.81 -5.12 -4.02
C GLN A 390 0.23 -6.42 -3.46
N GLN A 391 -1.07 -6.48 -3.17
CA GLN A 391 -1.72 -7.71 -2.72
C GLN A 391 -1.68 -8.80 -3.79
N ARG A 392 -1.99 -8.47 -5.05
CA ARG A 392 -1.83 -9.39 -6.20
C ARG A 392 -0.37 -9.82 -6.44
N MET A 393 0.61 -8.96 -6.18
CA MET A 393 2.02 -9.35 -6.26
C MET A 393 2.38 -10.36 -5.15
N LYS A 394 1.93 -10.17 -3.90
CA LYS A 394 2.13 -11.16 -2.83
C LYS A 394 1.45 -12.50 -3.11
N GLU A 395 0.27 -12.47 -3.71
CA GLU A 395 -0.44 -13.69 -4.16
C GLU A 395 0.35 -14.41 -5.25
N MET A 396 0.89 -13.67 -6.23
CA MET A 396 1.78 -14.23 -7.26
C MET A 396 3.11 -14.75 -6.68
N GLU A 397 3.69 -14.07 -5.69
CA GLU A 397 4.89 -14.52 -4.96
C GLU A 397 4.64 -15.82 -4.16
N SER A 398 3.42 -16.04 -3.64
CA SER A 398 3.03 -17.31 -3.03
C SER A 398 2.96 -18.42 -4.08
N VAL A 399 2.22 -18.18 -5.17
CA VAL A 399 2.08 -19.14 -6.27
C VAL A 399 3.43 -19.46 -6.92
N MET A 400 4.34 -18.49 -7.02
CA MET A 400 5.71 -18.74 -7.50
C MET A 400 6.49 -19.65 -6.54
N LYS A 401 6.42 -19.44 -5.22
CA LYS A 401 7.08 -20.32 -4.24
C LYS A 401 6.48 -21.72 -4.25
N GLU A 402 5.17 -21.83 -4.33
CA GLU A 402 4.45 -23.12 -4.47
C GLU A 402 4.89 -23.85 -5.76
N GLN A 403 5.14 -23.12 -6.85
CA GLN A 403 5.70 -23.68 -8.09
C GLN A 403 7.20 -24.03 -7.96
N GLU A 404 8.01 -23.21 -7.28
CA GLU A 404 9.43 -23.51 -7.01
C GLU A 404 9.58 -24.75 -6.12
N GLU A 405 8.75 -24.90 -5.09
CA GLU A 405 8.69 -26.08 -4.23
C GLU A 405 8.21 -27.32 -5.00
N TYR A 406 7.17 -27.20 -5.84
CA TYR A 406 6.70 -28.29 -6.69
C TYR A 406 7.75 -28.72 -7.73
N ILE A 407 8.46 -27.77 -8.34
CA ILE A 407 9.57 -28.05 -9.24
C ILE A 407 10.72 -28.75 -8.48
N ALA A 408 11.01 -28.33 -7.23
CA ALA A 408 12.01 -28.97 -6.40
C ALA A 408 11.63 -30.40 -5.99
N THR A 409 10.35 -30.69 -5.68
CA THR A 409 9.91 -32.08 -5.43
C THR A 409 9.97 -32.91 -6.69
N GLN A 410 9.52 -32.41 -7.84
CA GLN A 410 9.63 -33.12 -9.12
C GLN A 410 11.08 -33.41 -9.51
N TYR A 411 12.02 -32.46 -9.32
CA TYR A 411 13.45 -32.73 -9.51
C TYR A 411 13.98 -33.82 -8.57
N LYS A 412 13.50 -33.87 -7.32
CA LYS A 412 13.88 -34.92 -6.38
C LYS A 412 13.29 -36.28 -6.76
N GLU A 413 12.02 -36.35 -7.13
CA GLU A 413 11.38 -37.57 -7.64
C GLU A 413 12.15 -38.14 -8.84
N VAL A 414 12.61 -37.29 -9.78
CA VAL A 414 13.45 -37.71 -10.91
C VAL A 414 14.83 -38.23 -10.46
N ILE A 415 15.44 -37.64 -9.42
CA ILE A 415 16.71 -38.11 -8.84
C ILE A 415 16.54 -39.45 -8.12
N ASP A 416 15.44 -39.65 -7.40
CA ASP A 416 15.15 -40.86 -6.63
C ASP A 416 14.74 -42.02 -7.58
N LEU A 417 13.89 -41.78 -8.57
CA LEU A 417 13.63 -42.71 -9.69
C LEU A 417 14.92 -43.05 -10.48
N GLY A 418 15.82 -42.08 -10.65
CA GLY A 418 17.14 -42.27 -11.26
C GLY A 418 18.12 -43.10 -10.41
N GLN A 419 17.84 -43.29 -9.12
CA GLN A 419 18.55 -44.23 -8.24
C GLN A 419 17.89 -45.62 -8.29
N GLU A 420 16.56 -45.71 -8.25
CA GLU A 420 15.82 -46.97 -8.41
C GLU A 420 16.12 -47.66 -9.75
N LEU A 421 16.16 -46.88 -10.84
CA LEU A 421 16.55 -47.38 -12.17
C LEU A 421 17.99 -47.92 -12.20
N ARG A 422 18.90 -47.31 -11.43
CA ARG A 422 20.29 -47.76 -11.32
C ARG A 422 20.39 -49.05 -10.52
N LEU A 423 19.73 -49.12 -9.36
CA LEU A 423 19.69 -50.32 -8.51
C LEU A 423 19.06 -51.51 -9.24
N THR A 424 18.00 -51.29 -10.01
CA THR A 424 17.38 -52.35 -10.83
C THR A 424 18.25 -52.76 -12.03
N GLN A 425 19.01 -51.84 -12.64
CA GLN A 425 20.04 -52.19 -13.63
C GLN A 425 21.19 -52.99 -13.02
N GLU A 426 21.69 -52.62 -11.83
CA GLU A 426 22.74 -53.33 -11.10
C GLU A 426 22.28 -54.75 -10.68
N GLN A 427 21.04 -54.90 -10.19
CA GLN A 427 20.42 -56.21 -9.91
C GLN A 427 20.25 -57.07 -11.17
N MET A 428 19.82 -56.47 -12.28
CA MET A 428 19.71 -57.14 -13.56
C MET A 428 21.09 -57.58 -14.10
N GLN A 429 22.14 -56.79 -13.86
CA GLN A 429 23.51 -57.15 -14.23
C GLN A 429 24.10 -58.25 -13.32
N SER A 430 23.79 -58.26 -12.02
CA SER A 430 24.17 -59.36 -11.11
C SER A 430 23.50 -60.67 -11.53
N THR A 431 22.17 -60.67 -11.65
CA THR A 431 21.41 -61.86 -12.06
C THR A 431 21.76 -62.34 -13.47
N HIS A 432 22.11 -61.45 -14.40
CA HIS A 432 22.68 -61.84 -15.70
C HIS A 432 24.06 -62.51 -15.55
N SER A 433 24.93 -62.01 -14.68
CA SER A 433 26.25 -62.59 -14.41
C SER A 433 26.14 -63.97 -13.76
N GLU A 434 25.21 -64.13 -12.81
CA GLU A 434 24.84 -65.40 -12.17
C GLU A 434 24.26 -66.40 -13.19
N LEU A 435 23.43 -65.94 -14.14
CA LEU A 435 22.91 -66.75 -15.24
C LEU A 435 24.01 -67.19 -16.20
N VAL A 436 24.98 -66.32 -16.53
CA VAL A 436 26.15 -66.67 -17.36
C VAL A 436 27.05 -67.69 -16.66
N GLU A 437 27.30 -67.55 -15.37
CA GLU A 437 28.14 -68.47 -14.60
C GLU A 437 27.44 -69.83 -14.34
N THR A 438 26.13 -69.85 -14.05
CA THR A 438 25.36 -71.10 -13.99
C THR A 438 25.28 -71.80 -15.34
N ARG A 439 25.11 -71.08 -16.45
CA ARG A 439 25.20 -71.63 -17.81
C ARG A 439 26.59 -72.16 -18.16
N ARG A 440 27.66 -71.55 -17.65
CA ARG A 440 29.03 -72.06 -17.76
C ARG A 440 29.20 -73.37 -16.98
N GLN A 441 28.62 -73.46 -15.78
CA GLN A 441 28.63 -74.67 -14.96
C GLN A 441 27.80 -75.80 -15.60
N GLU A 442 26.66 -75.48 -16.20
CA GLU A 442 25.86 -76.38 -17.04
C GLU A 442 26.70 -76.94 -18.21
N VAL A 443 27.37 -76.07 -18.98
CA VAL A 443 28.26 -76.51 -20.08
C VAL A 443 29.43 -77.36 -19.58
N GLN A 444 29.95 -77.10 -18.37
CA GLN A 444 31.01 -77.92 -17.78
C GLN A 444 30.49 -79.29 -17.32
N ALA A 445 29.30 -79.35 -16.71
CA ALA A 445 28.63 -80.61 -16.35
C ALA A 445 28.24 -81.42 -17.59
N GLN A 446 27.78 -80.77 -18.67
CA GLN A 446 27.45 -81.41 -19.93
C GLN A 446 28.67 -82.09 -20.58
N ARG A 447 29.83 -81.43 -20.58
CA ARG A 447 31.10 -82.03 -21.05
C ARG A 447 31.55 -83.20 -20.17
N GLU A 448 31.28 -83.14 -18.87
CA GLU A 448 31.59 -84.24 -17.95
C GLU A 448 30.64 -85.44 -18.17
N ILE A 449 29.36 -85.19 -18.46
CA ILE A 449 28.41 -86.21 -18.90
C ILE A 449 28.86 -86.84 -20.22
N GLU A 450 29.32 -86.04 -21.20
CA GLU A 450 29.86 -86.54 -22.47
C GLU A 450 31.12 -87.39 -22.27
N ARG A 451 32.05 -86.98 -21.38
CA ARG A 451 33.23 -87.77 -20.99
C ARG A 451 32.83 -89.11 -20.36
N LEU A 452 31.97 -89.09 -19.35
CA LEU A 452 31.49 -90.28 -18.65
C LEU A 452 30.66 -91.20 -19.55
N THR A 453 29.97 -90.65 -20.55
CA THR A 453 29.24 -91.42 -21.56
C THR A 453 30.21 -92.14 -22.49
N GLY A 454 31.27 -91.47 -22.98
CA GLY A 454 32.35 -92.10 -23.74
C GLY A 454 33.06 -93.22 -22.96
N GLU A 455 33.42 -92.97 -21.70
CA GLU A 455 34.03 -93.98 -20.83
C GLU A 455 33.09 -95.17 -20.57
N LEU A 456 31.77 -94.94 -20.49
CA LEU A 456 30.76 -95.98 -20.39
C LEU A 456 30.60 -96.76 -21.71
N GLU A 457 30.74 -96.12 -22.87
CA GLU A 457 30.80 -96.78 -24.19
C GLU A 457 32.02 -97.69 -24.32
N ASP A 458 33.21 -97.21 -23.91
CA ASP A 458 34.45 -97.98 -23.91
C ASP A 458 34.36 -99.19 -22.95
N VAL A 459 33.79 -98.99 -21.75
CA VAL A 459 33.55 -100.10 -20.80
C VAL A 459 32.54 -101.11 -21.36
N LYS A 460 31.46 -100.68 -22.03
CA LYS A 460 30.53 -101.60 -22.73
C LYS A 460 31.26 -102.39 -23.82
N GLN A 461 32.16 -101.75 -24.57
CA GLN A 461 32.89 -102.41 -25.65
C GLN A 461 33.91 -103.43 -25.11
N LEU A 462 34.72 -103.05 -24.12
CA LEU A 462 35.63 -103.95 -23.40
C LEU A 462 34.89 -105.13 -22.74
N SER A 463 33.65 -104.92 -22.28
CA SER A 463 32.81 -106.00 -21.75
C SER A 463 32.44 -107.01 -22.84
N ARG A 464 31.99 -106.57 -24.02
CA ARG A 464 31.69 -107.45 -25.17
C ARG A 464 32.92 -108.22 -25.65
N GLU A 465 34.09 -107.57 -25.66
CA GLU A 465 35.34 -108.21 -26.06
C GLU A 465 35.79 -109.28 -25.07
N LYS A 466 35.62 -109.04 -23.76
CA LYS A 466 35.84 -110.05 -22.71
C LYS A 466 34.82 -111.18 -22.75
N GLU A 467 33.55 -110.89 -23.02
CA GLU A 467 32.50 -111.90 -23.21
C GLU A 467 32.82 -112.81 -24.42
N ALA A 468 33.16 -112.22 -25.57
CA ALA A 468 33.58 -112.95 -26.76
C ALA A 468 34.88 -113.75 -26.53
N HIS A 469 35.81 -113.26 -25.71
CA HIS A 469 37.00 -114.00 -25.28
C HIS A 469 36.63 -115.17 -24.35
N GLY A 470 35.71 -114.96 -23.40
CA GLY A 470 35.23 -116.01 -22.50
C GLY A 470 34.57 -117.16 -23.26
N ASN A 471 33.72 -116.82 -24.24
CA ASN A 471 33.05 -117.80 -25.10
C ASN A 471 34.05 -118.64 -25.92
N ARG A 472 35.03 -118.00 -26.58
CA ARG A 472 36.13 -118.72 -27.28
C ARG A 472 36.92 -119.62 -26.34
N LEU A 473 37.24 -119.15 -25.13
CA LEU A 473 38.00 -119.94 -24.17
C LEU A 473 37.21 -121.15 -23.65
N ALA A 474 35.89 -121.04 -23.53
CA ALA A 474 35.00 -122.15 -23.20
C ALA A 474 34.90 -123.19 -24.34
N GLU A 475 34.82 -122.74 -25.60
CA GLU A 475 34.88 -123.61 -26.78
C GLU A 475 36.22 -124.35 -26.87
N GLU A 476 37.35 -123.67 -26.64
CA GLU A 476 38.68 -124.26 -26.61
C GLU A 476 38.84 -125.28 -25.46
N LEU A 477 38.30 -124.99 -24.27
CA LEU A 477 38.28 -125.91 -23.13
C LEU A 477 37.47 -127.18 -23.42
N GLY A 478 36.25 -127.04 -23.96
CA GLY A 478 35.42 -128.18 -24.35
C GLY A 478 36.10 -129.04 -25.43
N ALA A 479 36.66 -128.40 -26.45
CA ALA A 479 37.45 -129.08 -27.48
C ALA A 479 38.72 -129.74 -26.90
N SER A 480 39.34 -129.16 -25.87
CA SER A 480 40.49 -129.77 -25.18
C SER A 480 40.07 -131.01 -24.39
N GLN A 481 39.02 -130.93 -23.57
CA GLN A 481 38.54 -132.06 -22.75
C GLN A 481 38.12 -133.27 -23.59
N VAL A 482 37.48 -133.06 -24.75
CA VAL A 482 37.17 -134.15 -25.69
C VAL A 482 38.44 -134.78 -26.28
N ARG A 483 39.45 -133.97 -26.62
CA ARG A 483 40.76 -134.49 -27.09
C ARG A 483 41.52 -135.22 -25.99
N GLU A 484 41.45 -134.74 -24.76
CA GLU A 484 42.10 -135.31 -23.57
C GLU A 484 41.49 -136.66 -23.21
N ALA A 485 40.16 -136.77 -23.08
CA ALA A 485 39.46 -138.03 -22.85
C ALA A 485 39.73 -139.05 -23.98
N HIS A 486 39.84 -138.58 -25.23
CA HIS A 486 40.25 -139.42 -26.35
C HIS A 486 41.71 -139.86 -26.27
N LEU A 487 42.59 -139.05 -25.67
CA LEU A 487 44.00 -139.36 -25.45
C LEU A 487 44.24 -140.30 -24.26
N GLU A 488 43.53 -140.13 -23.14
CA GLU A 488 43.60 -141.07 -22.02
C GLU A 488 43.16 -142.47 -22.42
N ALA A 489 42.04 -142.59 -23.12
CA ALA A 489 41.59 -143.85 -23.66
C ALA A 489 42.49 -144.37 -24.81
N ARG A 490 43.42 -143.54 -25.35
CA ARG A 490 44.63 -144.07 -26.02
C ARG A 490 45.55 -144.73 -25.04
N MET A 491 46.07 -143.94 -24.13
CA MET A 491 47.15 -144.35 -23.25
C MET A 491 46.78 -145.56 -22.38
N GLN A 492 45.51 -145.77 -22.02
CA GLN A 492 45.11 -146.89 -21.17
C GLN A 492 44.96 -148.23 -21.91
N ALA A 493 44.64 -148.23 -23.20
CA ALA A 493 44.67 -149.43 -24.03
C ALA A 493 46.10 -149.71 -24.58
N GLU A 494 46.84 -148.65 -24.87
CA GLU A 494 48.28 -148.61 -25.14
C GLU A 494 49.10 -149.26 -24.02
N ILE A 495 48.91 -148.79 -22.79
CA ILE A 495 49.58 -149.33 -21.59
C ILE A 495 49.22 -150.80 -21.40
N LYS A 496 47.96 -151.22 -21.61
CA LYS A 496 47.58 -152.64 -21.51
C LYS A 496 48.32 -153.51 -22.53
N LYS A 497 48.44 -153.06 -23.79
CA LYS A 497 49.25 -153.75 -24.81
C LYS A 497 50.72 -153.80 -24.37
N LEU A 498 51.29 -152.65 -24.02
CA LEU A 498 52.70 -152.54 -23.67
C LEU A 498 53.11 -153.27 -22.40
N SER A 499 52.27 -153.32 -21.37
CA SER A 499 52.54 -154.15 -20.19
C SER A 499 52.66 -155.62 -20.59
N SER A 500 51.77 -156.14 -21.45
CA SER A 500 51.88 -157.53 -21.91
C SER A 500 53.12 -157.78 -22.79
N GLU A 501 53.50 -156.83 -23.64
CA GLU A 501 54.72 -156.91 -24.45
C GLU A 501 55.98 -156.80 -23.56
N VAL A 502 55.97 -155.92 -22.55
CA VAL A 502 57.07 -155.73 -21.58
C VAL A 502 57.22 -156.94 -20.65
N GLU A 503 56.15 -157.59 -20.20
CA GLU A 503 56.24 -158.86 -19.48
C GLU A 503 56.91 -159.94 -20.35
N SER A 504 56.49 -160.10 -21.62
CA SER A 504 57.14 -161.05 -22.53
C SER A 504 58.61 -160.70 -22.83
N LEU A 505 58.94 -159.41 -22.93
CA LEU A 505 60.30 -158.91 -23.13
C LEU A 505 61.14 -159.06 -21.86
N LYS A 506 60.58 -158.94 -20.66
CA LYS A 506 61.28 -159.23 -19.40
C LYS A 506 61.64 -160.70 -19.31
N GLU A 507 60.74 -161.61 -19.69
CA GLU A 507 61.01 -163.05 -19.64
C GLU A 507 62.01 -163.48 -20.72
N ALA A 508 61.92 -162.94 -21.93
CA ALA A 508 62.95 -163.09 -22.96
C ALA A 508 64.30 -162.53 -22.50
N TYR A 509 64.33 -161.30 -21.99
CA TYR A 509 65.52 -160.65 -21.43
C TYR A 509 66.07 -161.39 -20.21
N HIS A 510 65.25 -162.09 -19.42
CA HIS A 510 65.73 -162.88 -18.28
C HIS A 510 66.47 -164.14 -18.74
N MET A 511 65.95 -164.82 -19.77
CA MET A 511 66.64 -165.94 -20.43
C MET A 511 67.93 -165.47 -21.13
N GLU A 512 67.90 -164.31 -21.79
CA GLU A 512 69.06 -163.68 -22.43
C GLU A 512 70.09 -163.19 -21.39
N MET A 513 69.65 -162.65 -20.25
CA MET A 513 70.49 -162.31 -19.09
C MET A 513 71.20 -163.54 -18.53
N ILE A 514 70.49 -164.66 -18.34
CA ILE A 514 71.11 -165.90 -17.83
C ILE A 514 72.11 -166.44 -18.86
N SER A 515 71.79 -166.39 -20.16
CA SER A 515 72.74 -166.75 -21.23
C SER A 515 73.96 -165.81 -21.25
N HIS A 516 73.78 -164.50 -21.08
CA HIS A 516 74.88 -163.54 -20.93
C HIS A 516 75.68 -163.75 -19.65
N GLN A 517 75.06 -164.16 -18.54
CA GLN A 517 75.73 -164.46 -17.28
C GLN A 517 76.56 -165.75 -17.41
N GLU A 518 76.04 -166.78 -18.09
CA GLU A 518 76.80 -167.97 -18.47
C GLU A 518 77.96 -167.63 -19.42
N ASN A 519 77.74 -166.80 -20.43
CA ASN A 519 78.76 -166.48 -21.41
C ASN A 519 79.82 -165.52 -20.85
N HIS A 520 79.45 -164.65 -19.91
CA HIS A 520 80.37 -163.81 -19.14
C HIS A 520 81.14 -164.60 -18.08
N THR A 521 80.52 -165.61 -17.44
CA THR A 521 81.26 -166.53 -16.55
C THR A 521 82.19 -167.43 -17.36
N LYS A 522 81.80 -167.94 -18.54
CA LYS A 522 82.71 -168.60 -19.50
C LYS A 522 83.87 -167.67 -19.92
N TRP A 523 83.61 -166.39 -20.21
CA TRP A 523 84.63 -165.40 -20.52
C TRP A 523 85.56 -165.08 -19.35
N LYS A 524 85.04 -164.97 -18.13
CA LYS A 524 85.87 -164.72 -16.94
C LYS A 524 86.65 -165.95 -16.51
N ILE A 525 86.08 -167.15 -16.64
CA ILE A 525 86.82 -168.42 -16.54
C ILE A 525 87.92 -168.44 -17.61
N SER A 526 87.69 -167.95 -18.83
CA SER A 526 88.74 -167.82 -19.85
C SER A 526 89.83 -166.81 -19.44
N ALA A 527 89.47 -165.65 -18.88
CA ALA A 527 90.41 -164.62 -18.46
C ALA A 527 91.27 -165.04 -17.24
N ASP A 528 90.64 -165.64 -16.22
CA ASP A 528 91.36 -166.18 -15.05
C ASP A 528 92.05 -167.53 -15.40
N SER A 529 91.64 -168.26 -16.44
CA SER A 529 92.44 -169.39 -16.97
C SER A 529 93.72 -168.94 -17.66
N GLN A 530 93.75 -167.70 -18.16
CA GLN A 530 94.99 -167.07 -18.63
C GLN A 530 95.92 -166.69 -17.47
N LYS A 531 95.44 -166.76 -16.21
CA LYS A 531 96.25 -166.68 -14.99
C LYS A 531 96.76 -168.06 -14.54
N THR A 532 96.02 -169.15 -14.77
CA THR A 532 96.61 -170.49 -14.68
C THR A 532 97.68 -170.72 -15.76
N SER A 533 97.53 -170.17 -16.97
CA SER A 533 98.59 -170.19 -18.00
C SER A 533 99.89 -169.52 -17.56
N VAL A 534 99.84 -168.68 -16.53
CA VAL A 534 100.98 -167.99 -15.94
C VAL A 534 101.57 -168.80 -14.79
N GLN A 535 100.73 -169.36 -13.93
CA GLN A 535 101.20 -170.19 -12.83
C GLN A 535 101.73 -171.55 -13.32
N GLN A 536 101.32 -172.05 -14.49
CA GLN A 536 101.95 -173.21 -15.15
C GLN A 536 103.25 -172.86 -15.91
N LEU A 537 103.48 -171.60 -16.29
CA LEU A 537 104.83 -171.15 -16.66
C LEU A 537 105.78 -171.18 -15.44
N ASN A 538 105.26 -171.05 -14.22
CA ASN A 538 106.02 -171.29 -12.99
C ASN A 538 106.12 -172.79 -12.61
N GLU A 539 105.34 -173.66 -13.23
CA GLU A 539 105.42 -175.13 -13.05
C GLU A 539 106.56 -175.70 -13.92
N GLN A 540 106.78 -175.16 -15.12
CA GLN A 540 107.92 -175.54 -15.97
C GLN A 540 109.28 -175.05 -15.45
N LEU A 541 109.37 -174.04 -14.57
CA LEU A 541 110.66 -173.55 -14.06
C LEU A 541 111.30 -174.51 -13.03
N GLU A 542 110.51 -175.18 -12.19
CA GLU A 542 111.03 -176.18 -11.23
C GLU A 542 110.91 -177.63 -11.73
N LYS A 543 110.04 -177.95 -12.70
CA LYS A 543 109.98 -179.31 -13.26
C LYS A 543 111.09 -179.58 -14.29
N ALA A 544 111.45 -178.59 -15.10
CA ALA A 544 112.63 -178.64 -15.99
C ALA A 544 113.98 -178.67 -15.24
N LYS A 545 113.94 -178.61 -13.90
CA LYS A 545 115.10 -178.78 -13.03
C LYS A 545 115.48 -180.25 -12.90
N GLN A 546 114.50 -181.13 -12.66
CA GLN A 546 114.77 -182.43 -12.04
C GLN A 546 114.09 -183.66 -12.68
N GLU A 547 113.49 -183.52 -13.87
CA GLU A 547 113.50 -184.63 -14.86
C GLU A 547 114.95 -185.01 -15.26
N LEU A 548 115.93 -184.15 -14.92
CA LEU A 548 117.37 -184.44 -14.87
C LEU A 548 117.74 -185.62 -13.95
N GLU A 549 116.90 -185.97 -12.96
CA GLU A 549 117.18 -187.04 -11.98
C GLU A 549 116.43 -188.34 -12.30
N GLU A 550 115.29 -188.28 -12.99
CA GLU A 550 114.72 -189.46 -13.68
C GLU A 550 115.70 -190.02 -14.73
N ALA A 551 116.51 -189.15 -15.34
CA ALA A 551 117.63 -189.53 -16.20
C ALA A 551 118.82 -190.19 -15.44
N GLN A 552 118.84 -190.15 -14.11
CA GLN A 552 119.93 -190.69 -13.27
C GLN A 552 119.59 -192.05 -12.63
N ASP A 553 118.30 -192.30 -12.35
CA ASP A 553 117.76 -193.57 -11.82
C ASP A 553 118.12 -194.79 -12.72
N THR A 554 118.08 -194.60 -14.03
CA THR A 554 118.07 -195.71 -15.00
C THR A 554 119.42 -195.96 -15.68
N VAL A 555 120.26 -194.94 -15.85
CA VAL A 555 121.62 -195.09 -16.41
C VAL A 555 122.53 -195.85 -15.45
N SER A 556 122.45 -195.56 -14.15
CA SER A 556 123.28 -196.22 -13.12
C SER A 556 122.96 -197.72 -12.99
N ASN A 557 121.67 -198.09 -13.06
CA ASN A 557 121.24 -199.49 -13.05
C ASN A 557 121.75 -200.28 -14.27
N LEU A 558 121.82 -199.65 -15.45
CA LEU A 558 122.35 -200.29 -16.66
C LEU A 558 123.89 -200.35 -16.72
N HIS A 559 124.61 -199.54 -15.92
CA HIS A 559 126.07 -199.67 -15.79
C HIS A 559 126.46 -200.67 -14.70
N GLN A 560 125.76 -200.76 -13.57
CA GLN A 560 126.14 -201.71 -12.52
C GLN A 560 125.90 -203.18 -12.94
N GLN A 561 124.88 -203.51 -13.75
CA GLN A 561 124.79 -204.85 -14.35
C GLN A 561 125.94 -205.18 -15.32
N VAL A 562 126.68 -204.18 -15.80
CA VAL A 562 127.93 -204.38 -16.55
C VAL A 562 129.11 -204.59 -15.59
N GLN A 563 129.13 -203.93 -14.43
CA GLN A 563 130.20 -204.11 -13.43
C GLN A 563 130.02 -205.32 -12.50
N ASP A 564 128.79 -205.86 -12.36
CA ASP A 564 128.52 -207.23 -11.86
C ASP A 564 129.27 -208.30 -12.67
N ARG A 565 129.69 -207.95 -13.89
CA ARG A 565 130.49 -208.75 -14.82
C ARG A 565 131.93 -208.31 -14.97
N ASN A 566 132.36 -207.24 -14.30
CA ASN A 566 133.76 -206.90 -14.26
C ASN A 566 134.47 -207.83 -13.25
N GLU A 567 134.78 -207.36 -12.05
CA GLU A 567 136.03 -207.79 -11.43
C GLU A 567 135.89 -207.95 -9.90
N VAL A 568 136.00 -209.17 -9.32
CA VAL A 568 136.35 -210.50 -9.85
C VAL A 568 137.80 -210.64 -10.40
N ILE A 569 138.50 -209.51 -10.61
CA ILE A 569 139.94 -209.45 -10.91
C ILE A 569 140.65 -208.60 -9.86
N GLU A 570 140.14 -207.43 -9.46
CA GLU A 570 140.78 -206.62 -8.40
C GLU A 570 140.53 -207.10 -6.95
N ALA A 571 140.20 -208.38 -6.78
CA ALA A 571 140.51 -209.12 -5.56
C ALA A 571 142.04 -209.37 -5.42
N ALA A 572 142.86 -208.33 -5.64
CA ALA A 572 144.28 -208.46 -5.95
C ALA A 572 145.21 -207.33 -5.43
N ASN A 573 144.73 -206.11 -5.14
CA ASN A 573 145.61 -204.93 -4.92
C ASN A 573 145.69 -204.40 -3.47
N GLU A 574 145.01 -205.05 -2.53
CA GLU A 574 145.38 -205.14 -1.10
C GLU A 574 145.66 -203.87 -0.26
N ALA A 575 146.86 -203.29 -0.38
CA ALA A 575 147.72 -203.16 0.81
C ALA A 575 147.93 -201.75 1.36
N LEU A 576 147.65 -200.72 0.56
CA LEU A 576 148.38 -199.46 0.67
C LEU A 576 147.67 -198.35 1.47
N LEU A 577 147.97 -198.40 2.77
CA LEU A 577 148.40 -197.25 3.59
C LEU A 577 147.35 -196.12 3.83
N ILE A 578 147.00 -195.73 5.06
CA ILE A 578 147.82 -195.56 6.28
C ILE A 578 149.00 -194.59 6.02
N LYS A 579 149.78 -194.24 7.04
CA LYS A 579 151.19 -193.81 6.96
C LYS A 579 151.59 -192.51 6.24
N GLU A 580 150.73 -191.84 5.48
CA GLU A 580 150.96 -190.47 5.04
C GLU A 580 149.84 -189.53 5.59
N SER A 581 149.70 -189.20 6.88
CA SER A 581 150.69 -189.08 7.98
C SER A 581 151.89 -188.17 7.64
N GLU A 582 152.33 -187.33 8.57
CA GLU A 582 153.17 -186.17 8.22
C GLU A 582 152.37 -185.26 7.19
N LEU A 583 152.94 -184.44 6.27
CA LEU A 583 152.40 -184.01 4.89
C LEU A 583 151.17 -182.93 4.57
N THR A 584 150.06 -183.04 3.65
CA THR A 584 149.44 -182.08 2.47
C THR A 584 147.88 -181.15 2.23
N ARG A 585 146.55 -181.05 1.40
CA ARG A 585 144.90 -180.28 1.37
C ARG A 585 143.62 -179.55 0.19
N LEU A 586 142.09 -179.23 0.17
CA LEU A 586 140.77 -178.58 -0.90
C LEU A 586 139.00 -177.92 -0.76
N GLN A 587 137.89 -177.37 -1.73
CA GLN A 587 136.26 -176.58 -1.75
C GLN A 587 134.78 -176.28 -2.90
N ALA A 588 133.38 -175.58 -2.85
CA ALA A 588 131.88 -175.33 -3.82
C ALA A 588 130.38 -174.18 -3.93
N LYS A 589 129.02 -174.03 -4.73
CA LYS A 589 127.55 -172.98 -4.95
C LYS A 589 125.94 -172.89 -5.94
N ILE A 590 124.58 -172.09 -5.94
CA ILE A 590 123.11 -171.79 -6.94
C ILE A 590 121.48 -170.83 -6.87
N SER A 591 120.25 -170.47 -7.79
CA SER A 591 118.61 -169.70 -7.76
C SER A 591 117.20 -169.17 -8.91
N GLY A 592 115.73 -168.64 -8.83
CA GLY A 592 114.38 -167.96 -9.83
C GLY A 592 112.54 -167.54 -9.76
N HIS A 593 111.46 -166.74 -10.58
CA HIS A 593 109.68 -166.44 -10.68
C HIS A 593 108.43 -165.31 -11.56
N GLU A 594 106.88 -165.22 -11.82
CA GLU A 594 105.60 -164.13 -12.47
C GLU A 594 103.72 -164.04 -12.75
N LYS A 595 102.69 -163.01 -13.35
CA LYS A 595 101.08 -162.52 -14.09
C LYS A 595 99.22 -162.37 -13.83
N THR A 596 97.79 -161.96 -14.38
CA THR A 596 96.49 -161.40 -15.50
C THR A 596 94.68 -160.87 -15.34
N GLY A 597 93.46 -160.41 -16.24
CA GLY A 597 91.70 -160.00 -16.20
C GLY A 597 90.30 -159.28 -17.28
N GLU A 598 88.75 -159.05 -17.24
CA GLU A 598 87.34 -158.41 -18.21
C GLU A 598 85.51 -158.00 -17.98
N ALA A 599 84.34 -157.35 -18.79
CA ALA A 599 82.57 -157.01 -18.75
C ALA A 599 81.21 -156.23 -19.81
N LYS A 600 79.64 -156.14 -19.86
CA LYS A 600 78.25 -155.49 -20.84
C LYS A 600 76.40 -155.20 -20.58
N PHE A 601 74.97 -154.76 -21.10
CA PHE A 601 73.62 -154.16 -22.16
C PHE A 601 71.80 -153.67 -21.86
N LEU A 602 70.37 -153.27 -22.40
CA LEU A 602 68.99 -152.83 -23.50
C LEU A 602 67.18 -152.20 -23.34
N THR A 603 65.96 -151.79 -24.25
CA THR A 603 64.24 -151.18 -24.19
C THR A 603 62.73 -150.89 -25.32
N ALA A 604 61.25 -150.36 -25.21
CA ALA A 604 59.75 -150.08 -26.20
C ALA A 604 58.02 -149.27 -26.08
N PRO A 605 56.75 -149.02 -26.99
CA PRO A 605 55.18 -148.13 -27.11
C PRO A 605 53.42 -148.23 -27.87
N PHE A 606 52.09 -147.41 -27.80
CA PHE A 606 50.48 -146.96 -28.57
C PHE A 606 48.57 -147.00 -28.39
N THR A 607 47.30 -146.06 -28.41
CA THR A 607 45.46 -146.08 -28.52
C THR A 607 43.87 -145.01 -28.76
N ALA A 608 42.51 -144.57 -28.07
CA ALA A 608 41.06 -143.49 -28.27
C ALA A 608 39.41 -143.02 -27.43
N LEU A 609 38.32 -141.89 -27.45
CA LEU A 609 36.73 -141.38 -26.74
C LEU A 609 35.52 -139.90 -26.72
N THR A 610 34.12 -139.51 -26.11
CA THR A 610 32.88 -138.17 -26.08
C THR A 610 31.21 -137.73 -25.27
N GLU A 611 30.18 -136.53 -25.21
CA GLU A 611 28.52 -136.07 -24.65
C GLU A 611 27.43 -134.55 -24.27
N ILE A 612 25.92 -134.20 -23.96
CA ILE A 612 24.81 -132.79 -23.62
C ILE A 612 23.01 -132.39 -23.14
N VAL A 613 22.11 -131.15 -22.76
CA VAL A 613 20.37 -130.63 -22.59
C VAL A 613 19.26 -129.30 -21.74
N PRO A 614 17.80 -128.67 -21.79
CA PRO A 614 16.72 -127.41 -21.05
C PRO A 614 14.88 -126.91 -20.89
N HIS A 615 13.98 -125.82 -20.18
CA HIS A 615 12.27 -125.20 -20.03
C HIS A 615 11.34 -123.75 -19.19
N VAL A 616 10.01 -122.97 -18.81
CA VAL A 616 8.24 -122.49 -18.72
C VAL A 616 7.21 -121.02 -18.07
N GLN A 617 5.71 -120.62 -17.80
CA GLN A 617 4.64 -119.21 -17.35
C GLN A 617 2.89 -118.79 -16.70
N ASP A 618 1.97 -117.53 -16.46
CA ASP A 618 0.42 -116.96 -15.67
C ASP A 618 -0.84 -115.56 -15.77
N PRO A 619 -2.27 -115.22 -15.19
CA PRO A 619 -3.55 -113.98 -15.19
C PRO A 619 -5.08 -113.47 -14.22
N LYS A 620 -6.00 -112.21 -14.02
CA LYS A 620 -7.39 -111.66 -13.03
C LYS A 620 -8.59 -110.18 -12.86
N SER A 621 -10.04 -109.84 -12.30
CA SER A 621 -11.09 -108.45 -11.76
C SER A 621 -12.91 -107.92 -11.53
N ALA A 622 -13.69 -106.79 -10.76
CA ALA A 622 -15.15 -105.69 -10.61
C ALA A 622 -16.89 -105.34 -9.88
N LYS A 623 -17.77 -104.09 -9.45
CA LYS A 623 -19.48 -103.48 -9.18
C LYS A 623 -20.49 -102.14 -8.28
N HIS A 624 -22.00 -101.74 -8.03
CA HIS A 624 -23.07 -100.37 -7.52
C HIS A 624 -24.86 -99.97 -6.93
N PRO A 625 -25.70 -98.75 -6.41
CA PRO A 625 -27.29 -98.25 -5.67
C PRO A 625 -28.50 -96.78 -5.50
N GLN A 626 -29.88 -96.42 -4.82
CA GLN A 626 -31.06 -95.05 -4.59
C GLN A 626 -32.71 -94.65 -3.71
N ILE A 627 -33.62 -93.40 -3.34
CA ILE A 627 -35.32 -92.91 -2.87
C ILE A 627 -36.28 -91.44 -2.11
N SER A 628 -37.77 -91.01 -1.79
CA SER A 628 -38.75 -89.67 -1.14
C SER A 628 -40.05 -89.48 0.03
N LEU A 629 -40.24 -88.36 0.92
CA LEU A 629 -41.25 -87.74 2.03
C LEU A 629 -41.34 -88.13 3.61
N LEU A 630 -41.25 -87.15 4.56
CA LEU A 630 -41.54 -87.04 6.07
C LEU A 630 -40.74 -87.82 7.19
N LYS A 631 -40.02 -87.06 8.08
CA LYS A 631 -39.54 -87.32 9.50
C LYS A 631 -39.27 -88.79 9.97
N CYS A 632 -38.09 -89.22 10.44
CA CYS A 632 -37.39 -88.72 11.66
C CYS A 632 -36.08 -89.51 12.04
N ARG A 633 -35.12 -88.81 12.69
CA ARG A 633 -34.08 -89.25 13.69
C ARG A 633 -33.15 -90.49 13.49
N LYS A 634 -31.84 -90.15 13.36
CA LYS A 634 -30.66 -90.59 14.17
C LYS A 634 -30.33 -92.09 14.39
N LEU A 635 -29.06 -92.45 14.16
CA LEU A 635 -28.07 -93.15 15.03
C LEU A 635 -26.73 -93.29 14.22
N ARG A 636 -25.51 -93.52 14.74
CA ARG A 636 -24.77 -93.02 15.93
C ARG A 636 -23.32 -93.57 15.91
N ARG A 637 -22.33 -92.81 16.43
CA ARG A 637 -21.03 -93.21 17.05
C ARG A 637 -20.11 -91.97 17.04
N SER A 638 -19.90 -91.15 18.08
CA SER A 638 -20.24 -91.18 19.53
C SER A 638 -19.52 -92.27 20.34
N ILE A 639 -18.95 -92.06 21.54
CA ILE A 639 -18.87 -90.93 22.52
C ILE A 639 -18.12 -89.65 22.02
N SER A 640 -17.83 -88.57 22.76
CA SER A 640 -17.91 -88.17 24.21
C SER A 640 -18.03 -86.62 24.33
N ALA A 641 -18.38 -85.90 25.42
CA ALA A 641 -18.65 -86.15 26.86
C ALA A 641 -17.41 -86.28 27.81
N SER A 642 -17.35 -85.70 29.02
CA SER A 642 -18.22 -84.73 29.72
C SER A 642 -17.62 -84.27 31.08
N ASP A 643 -17.92 -83.04 31.52
CA ASP A 643 -18.13 -82.61 32.93
C ASP A 643 -16.96 -82.74 33.97
N LEU A 644 -16.84 -81.97 35.08
CA LEU A 644 -17.72 -81.00 35.78
C LEU A 644 -16.87 -80.07 36.71
N SER A 645 -17.54 -79.09 37.36
CA SER A 645 -17.17 -78.36 38.61
C SER A 645 -16.25 -77.10 38.54
N PHE A 646 -16.18 -76.22 39.55
CA PHE A 646 -17.21 -75.61 40.45
C PHE A 646 -16.56 -74.53 41.36
N LYS A 647 -16.90 -73.23 41.19
CA LYS A 647 -16.58 -72.10 42.13
C LYS A 647 -15.08 -71.81 42.37
N SER A 648 -14.64 -70.67 42.93
CA SER A 648 -15.18 -69.29 43.04
C SER A 648 -14.08 -68.35 43.57
N HIS A 649 -14.35 -67.03 43.55
CA HIS A 649 -13.58 -65.92 44.15
C HIS A 649 -12.56 -65.24 43.23
N ASP A 650 -12.27 -63.97 43.59
CA ASP A 650 -11.34 -62.99 43.01
C ASP A 650 -11.75 -62.35 41.65
N ASN A 651 -11.54 -61.04 41.41
CA ASN A 651 -11.41 -59.87 42.31
C ASN A 651 -11.71 -58.56 41.52
N ASP A 652 -11.69 -57.42 42.22
CA ASP A 652 -12.21 -56.10 41.83
C ASP A 652 -11.38 -55.28 40.79
N ASP A 653 -11.92 -54.10 40.46
CA ASP A 653 -11.25 -52.83 40.08
C ASP A 653 -10.53 -52.65 38.72
N LEU A 654 -10.40 -51.41 38.18
CA LEU A 654 -11.31 -50.23 38.11
C LEU A 654 -10.72 -49.17 37.13
N SER A 655 -11.52 -48.14 36.80
CA SER A 655 -11.12 -46.85 36.18
C SER A 655 -10.61 -46.85 34.72
N GLU A 656 -10.75 -45.78 33.92
CA GLU A 656 -11.34 -44.45 34.19
C GLU A 656 -12.09 -43.83 32.98
N GLU A 657 -12.55 -42.58 33.14
CA GLU A 657 -13.60 -41.89 32.38
C GLU A 657 -13.05 -40.85 31.36
N LEU A 658 -13.85 -40.43 30.35
CA LEU A 658 -14.21 -39.01 30.05
C LEU A 658 -14.78 -38.74 28.62
N LEU A 659 -16.11 -38.65 28.57
CA LEU A 659 -16.97 -37.59 27.98
C LEU A 659 -17.07 -37.22 26.47
N GLN A 660 -18.34 -36.89 26.11
CA GLN A 660 -18.88 -35.92 25.12
C GLN A 660 -18.87 -36.21 23.58
N ASP A 661 -19.96 -35.97 22.82
CA ASP A 661 -21.40 -35.99 23.18
C ASP A 661 -22.39 -36.14 21.97
N LEU A 662 -23.70 -36.24 22.27
CA LEU A 662 -24.91 -36.54 21.47
C LEU A 662 -25.26 -35.54 20.31
N LYS A 663 -25.84 -35.94 19.14
CA LYS A 663 -27.23 -36.42 18.78
C LYS A 663 -28.37 -35.39 19.04
N LYS A 664 -29.52 -35.30 18.32
CA LYS A 664 -30.14 -35.81 17.04
C LYS A 664 -31.40 -34.91 16.78
N MET A 665 -31.81 -34.49 15.56
CA MET A 665 -32.47 -35.17 14.40
C MET A 665 -34.01 -35.45 14.52
N GLN A 666 -34.78 -35.13 13.44
CA GLN A 666 -36.19 -35.52 13.10
C GLN A 666 -37.37 -34.80 13.82
N LEU A 667 -38.61 -34.62 13.25
CA LEU A 667 -39.12 -34.56 11.86
C LEU A 667 -40.60 -34.00 11.82
N GLU A 668 -40.98 -33.28 10.73
CA GLU A 668 -42.31 -32.91 10.14
C GLU A 668 -43.66 -32.79 10.92
N HIS A 669 -44.32 -31.62 10.74
CA HIS A 669 -45.70 -31.31 10.23
C HIS A 669 -46.97 -32.16 10.61
N PRO A 670 -48.20 -31.56 10.69
CA PRO A 670 -48.95 -31.09 9.48
C PRO A 670 -50.04 -29.96 9.59
N SER A 671 -50.38 -29.40 8.40
CA SER A 671 -51.69 -28.98 7.82
C SER A 671 -52.81 -28.12 8.50
N ALA A 672 -53.35 -27.19 7.67
CA ALA A 672 -54.78 -26.76 7.51
C ALA A 672 -55.50 -25.91 8.60
N LEU A 673 -56.55 -25.10 8.32
CA LEU A 673 -57.01 -24.34 7.12
C LEU A 673 -58.06 -23.25 7.56
N GLU A 674 -58.23 -22.19 6.76
CA GLU A 674 -59.11 -20.99 6.85
C GLU A 674 -60.29 -20.89 7.86
N SER A 675 -60.49 -19.70 8.47
CA SER A 675 -61.74 -18.88 8.36
C SER A 675 -61.64 -17.56 9.19
N ASP A 676 -62.76 -16.81 9.25
CA ASP A 676 -62.80 -15.34 9.36
C ASP A 676 -63.05 -14.74 10.78
N HIS A 677 -62.92 -13.41 10.86
CA HIS A 677 -63.53 -12.49 11.86
C HIS A 677 -63.10 -12.50 13.36
N LYS A 678 -62.10 -11.66 13.63
CA LYS A 678 -62.04 -10.57 14.65
C LYS A 678 -62.44 -10.76 16.14
N ASP A 679 -61.51 -10.24 16.96
CA ASP A 679 -61.68 -9.50 18.24
C ASP A 679 -61.97 -10.28 19.56
N LEU A 680 -60.88 -10.69 20.23
CA LEU A 680 -60.51 -10.51 21.67
C LEU A 680 -61.56 -10.77 22.79
N PRO A 681 -61.17 -11.37 23.96
CA PRO A 681 -60.20 -10.72 24.88
C PRO A 681 -59.41 -11.66 25.84
N VAL A 682 -58.80 -11.07 26.90
CA VAL A 682 -58.27 -11.71 28.16
C VAL A 682 -57.01 -12.58 27.98
N THR A 683 -55.86 -12.35 28.64
CA THR A 683 -55.30 -11.26 29.50
C THR A 683 -53.75 -11.25 29.26
N HIS A 684 -52.83 -10.52 29.90
CA HIS A 684 -52.68 -9.78 31.18
C HIS A 684 -51.89 -8.47 30.89
N SER A 685 -51.69 -7.45 31.75
CA SER A 685 -51.58 -7.28 33.22
C SER A 685 -50.27 -7.78 33.87
N GLU A 686 -49.53 -6.98 34.65
CA GLU A 686 -49.69 -5.60 35.14
C GLU A 686 -48.30 -5.13 35.70
N SER A 687 -47.88 -3.85 35.82
CA SER A 687 -48.46 -2.53 35.51
C SER A 687 -47.36 -1.43 35.69
N TYR A 688 -47.51 -0.14 36.08
CA TYR A 688 -48.63 0.77 36.45
C TYR A 688 -48.35 2.22 35.98
N LYS A 689 -49.05 3.22 36.55
CA LYS A 689 -48.94 4.67 36.27
C LYS A 689 -49.04 5.45 37.61
N PRO A 690 -48.73 6.77 37.70
CA PRO A 690 -49.71 7.81 37.29
C PRO A 690 -49.12 9.15 36.77
N LEU A 691 -50.04 10.06 36.40
CA LEU A 691 -49.91 11.52 36.20
C LEU A 691 -49.65 12.29 37.53
N PRO A 692 -49.48 13.65 37.57
CA PRO A 692 -49.12 14.66 36.55
C PRO A 692 -48.12 15.77 37.01
N TYR A 693 -47.85 16.77 36.13
CA TYR A 693 -47.53 18.19 36.43
C TYR A 693 -46.06 18.61 36.76
N SER A 694 -45.77 19.90 36.50
CA SER A 694 -44.59 20.75 36.86
C SER A 694 -43.24 20.66 36.10
N LEU A 695 -42.96 21.78 35.40
CA LEU A 695 -41.78 22.69 35.51
C LEU A 695 -40.39 22.34 34.93
N GLU A 696 -39.75 23.41 34.42
CA GLU A 696 -38.36 23.64 33.95
C GLU A 696 -37.80 22.68 32.84
N ASP A 697 -37.41 23.16 31.65
CA ASP A 697 -36.17 23.89 31.27
C ASP A 697 -35.03 22.90 30.88
N ASP A 698 -34.22 23.06 29.84
CA ASP A 698 -33.92 24.17 28.90
C ASP A 698 -33.64 23.60 27.48
N GLY A 699 -33.44 24.45 26.47
CA GLY A 699 -32.56 24.12 25.33
C GLY A 699 -33.22 23.79 23.98
N SER A 700 -33.88 24.75 23.34
CA SER A 700 -34.01 24.75 21.87
C SER A 700 -34.04 26.17 21.29
N GLU A 701 -32.95 26.55 20.61
CA GLU A 701 -32.75 27.92 20.13
C GLU A 701 -33.49 28.21 18.82
N SER A 702 -34.47 29.11 18.87
CA SER A 702 -34.98 29.81 17.68
C SER A 702 -35.11 31.30 17.98
N ASN A 703 -34.14 32.08 17.48
CA ASN A 703 -34.16 33.55 17.57
C ASN A 703 -35.10 34.12 16.51
N ASP A 704 -36.40 33.95 16.73
CA ASP A 704 -37.42 34.37 15.77
C ASP A 704 -37.70 35.89 15.87
N PHE A 705 -37.01 36.66 15.04
CA PHE A 705 -37.14 38.12 14.93
C PHE A 705 -38.45 38.57 14.28
N SER A 706 -39.30 37.66 13.80
CA SER A 706 -40.56 37.99 13.11
C SER A 706 -41.65 38.59 14.01
N THR A 707 -41.51 38.53 15.34
CA THR A 707 -42.50 39.04 16.29
C THR A 707 -41.94 40.05 17.28
N LEU A 708 -42.78 41.02 17.67
CA LEU A 708 -42.47 42.03 18.68
C LEU A 708 -42.06 41.41 20.04
N SER A 709 -42.59 40.21 20.36
CA SER A 709 -42.19 39.43 21.54
C SER A 709 -40.76 38.85 21.43
N GLY A 710 -40.30 38.49 20.23
CA GLY A 710 -38.90 38.15 19.98
C GLY A 710 -37.97 39.34 20.23
N MET A 711 -38.25 40.49 19.59
CA MET A 711 -37.47 41.72 19.76
C MET A 711 -37.41 42.18 21.23
N LEU A 712 -38.54 42.20 21.94
CA LEU A 712 -38.58 42.61 23.35
C LEU A 712 -37.79 41.66 24.27
N ARG A 713 -37.72 40.36 23.97
CA ARG A 713 -36.88 39.40 24.71
C ARG A 713 -35.39 39.61 24.44
N TYR A 714 -35.00 39.87 23.19
CA TYR A 714 -33.63 40.22 22.81
C TYR A 714 -33.14 41.49 23.55
N ILE A 715 -33.92 42.57 23.52
CA ILE A 715 -33.60 43.84 24.20
C ILE A 715 -33.49 43.66 25.72
N ASN A 716 -34.34 42.83 26.34
CA ASN A 716 -34.28 42.55 27.79
C ASN A 716 -33.06 41.67 28.16
N ARG A 717 -32.48 40.91 27.22
CA ARG A 717 -31.24 40.15 27.41
C ARG A 717 -30.01 41.08 27.37
N GLU A 718 -29.94 41.95 26.35
CA GLU A 718 -28.95 43.04 26.22
C GLU A 718 -28.89 43.91 27.49
N VAL A 719 -30.04 44.47 27.91
CA VAL A 719 -30.12 45.41 29.05
C VAL A 719 -29.72 44.78 30.40
N ARG A 720 -29.71 43.44 30.52
CA ARG A 720 -29.23 42.72 31.72
C ARG A 720 -27.72 42.56 31.76
N LEU A 721 -27.03 42.51 30.62
CA LEU A 721 -25.57 42.31 30.56
C LEU A 721 -24.77 43.59 30.90
N LEU A 722 -25.42 44.77 30.85
CA LEU A 722 -24.78 46.08 31.03
C LEU A 722 -24.74 46.62 32.48
N LYS A 723 -24.87 45.78 33.52
CA LYS A 723 -24.83 46.25 34.93
C LYS A 723 -24.02 45.35 35.88
N LYS A 724 -23.09 46.04 36.59
CA LYS A 724 -22.25 45.64 37.75
C LYS A 724 -20.79 45.17 37.42
N PRO A 725 -19.83 45.39 38.36
CA PRO A 725 -18.56 46.05 37.98
C PRO A 725 -17.28 45.36 38.53
N PRO A 726 -16.09 45.95 38.30
CA PRO A 726 -14.89 45.71 39.09
C PRO A 726 -14.51 46.89 40.03
N LEU A 727 -13.59 46.62 40.96
CA LEU A 727 -13.07 47.57 41.97
C LEU A 727 -11.68 48.13 41.61
N GLN A 728 -11.39 49.32 42.15
CA GLN A 728 -10.09 49.80 42.64
C GLN A 728 -8.79 49.54 41.83
N ALA A 729 -8.27 50.63 41.25
CA ALA A 729 -6.85 50.99 41.35
C ALA A 729 -6.76 52.48 41.73
N ALA A 730 -5.64 52.93 42.32
CA ALA A 730 -5.55 54.23 42.99
C ALA A 730 -4.49 55.18 42.41
N THR A 731 -4.53 56.44 42.89
CA THR A 731 -3.69 57.60 42.50
C THR A 731 -4.04 58.24 41.14
N GLY A 732 -4.12 59.58 41.01
CA GLY A 732 -4.07 60.60 42.07
C GLY A 732 -4.28 62.05 41.61
N LEU A 733 -4.38 62.94 42.61
CA LEU A 733 -4.19 64.40 42.57
C LEU A 733 -5.20 65.33 41.84
N ARG A 734 -6.18 65.79 42.65
CA ARG A 734 -6.63 67.20 42.83
C ARG A 734 -6.98 68.08 41.60
N ARG A 735 -8.22 68.61 41.63
CA ARG A 735 -8.49 70.03 42.01
C ARG A 735 -9.94 70.24 42.46
N LYS A 736 -10.20 71.29 43.24
CA LYS A 736 -11.53 71.63 43.82
C LYS A 736 -12.18 72.80 43.10
N ILE A 737 -13.47 72.69 42.78
CA ILE A 737 -14.43 73.80 42.60
C ILE A 737 -15.76 73.23 43.14
N ILE A 738 -16.23 73.49 44.37
CA ILE A 738 -16.64 74.78 44.98
C ILE A 738 -17.67 75.52 44.11
N ILE A 739 -18.91 75.01 44.14
CA ILE A 739 -20.08 75.82 43.78
C ILE A 739 -20.27 76.88 44.89
N LYS A 740 -20.20 78.16 44.53
CA LYS A 740 -20.50 79.26 45.47
C LYS A 740 -21.35 80.32 44.77
N ARG A 741 -22.66 80.33 45.08
CA ARG A 741 -23.53 81.47 44.79
C ARG A 741 -22.93 82.73 45.42
N ARG A 742 -22.83 83.82 44.66
CA ARG A 742 -22.89 85.18 45.22
C ARG A 742 -23.45 86.14 44.19
N CYS A 743 -24.49 86.87 44.57
CA CYS A 743 -25.00 88.00 43.81
C CYS A 743 -24.02 89.17 43.89
N LEU A 744 -23.98 90.00 42.87
CA LEU A 744 -23.52 91.39 42.96
C LEU A 744 -24.36 92.23 42.00
N CYS A 745 -25.30 92.99 42.57
CA CYS A 745 -26.09 93.96 41.84
C CYS A 745 -25.48 95.35 42.03
N HIS A 746 -25.11 96.01 40.94
CA HIS A 746 -24.94 97.47 40.77
C HIS A 746 -24.89 97.65 39.23
N GLU A 747 -25.53 98.64 38.60
CA GLU A 747 -26.40 99.71 39.10
C GLU A 747 -27.16 100.34 37.91
N LYS A 748 -28.13 101.25 38.18
CA LYS A 748 -28.79 102.16 37.22
C LYS A 748 -29.75 101.46 36.21
N TRP A 749 -30.97 101.92 35.93
CA TRP A 749 -31.68 103.19 36.24
C TRP A 749 -33.21 103.00 36.28
N ASN A 750 -33.92 103.96 36.88
CA ASN A 750 -35.28 104.47 36.61
C ASN A 750 -36.30 103.52 35.92
N CYS A 751 -37.40 103.05 36.50
CA CYS A 751 -38.43 103.71 37.33
C CYS A 751 -39.09 104.92 36.65
N TRP A 752 -40.37 104.79 36.29
CA TRP A 752 -41.45 105.80 36.37
C TRP A 752 -42.81 105.10 36.09
N TYR A 753 -43.93 105.83 36.21
CA TYR A 753 -45.32 105.33 36.07
C TYR A 753 -45.84 104.34 37.12
N CYS A 754 -46.04 104.86 38.34
CA CYS A 754 -47.25 104.55 39.12
C CYS A 754 -47.67 105.78 39.93
N ALA A 755 -48.95 105.84 40.32
CA ALA A 755 -49.63 106.93 41.05
C ALA A 755 -49.81 108.29 40.32
N VAL A 756 -51.01 108.47 39.74
CA VAL A 756 -51.71 109.77 39.70
C VAL A 756 -53.10 109.58 40.29
N TYR A 757 -53.19 109.64 41.62
CA TYR A 757 -54.43 109.72 42.39
C TYR A 757 -54.10 110.38 43.74
N TYR A 758 -55.05 111.14 44.29
CA TYR A 758 -54.87 112.03 45.45
C TYR A 758 -53.87 113.18 45.27
N MET A 759 -54.41 114.34 44.88
CA MET A 759 -54.02 115.59 45.54
C MET A 759 -55.26 116.46 45.78
N TYR A 760 -55.54 116.76 47.04
CA TYR A 760 -56.54 117.73 47.49
C TYR A 760 -56.21 118.13 48.94
N VAL A 761 -56.54 119.37 49.33
CA VAL A 761 -56.48 119.94 50.71
C VAL A 761 -55.06 120.31 51.24
N VAL A 762 -54.81 121.64 51.25
CA VAL A 762 -54.07 122.46 52.25
C VAL A 762 -52.58 122.11 52.53
N ASN A 763 -51.55 122.94 52.26
CA ASN A 763 -51.29 124.40 52.43
C ASN A 763 -50.79 124.79 53.85
N ILE A 764 -49.96 125.85 53.91
CA ILE A 764 -49.32 126.52 55.08
C ILE A 764 -47.93 126.00 55.50
N SER A 765 -46.99 126.97 55.58
CA SER A 765 -45.59 126.94 56.09
C SER A 765 -44.56 126.13 55.29
#